data_AF-A0A2V8SDU2-F1
#
_entry.id   AF-A0A2V8SDU2-F1
#
_cell.length_a   1.000
_cell.length_b   1.000
_cell.length_c   1.000
_cell.angle_alpha   90.00
_cell.angle_beta   90.00
_cell.angle_gamma   90.00
#
_symmetry.space_group_name_H-M   'P 1'
#
loop_
_entity.id
_entity.type
_entity.pdbx_description
1 polymer ?
#
loop_
_entity_poly.entity_id
_entity_poly.type
_entity_poly.pdbx_seq_one_letter_code
_entity_poly.pdbx_strand_id
1 'polypeptide(L)'
;MTTVEGVRGPTDDPGRSYSSDSDGPPLRRVADGTRDGRTFERPVAWLLGRQLMGSIKGILLYAAYGKKLDPRDWMTAEDFEFDPEKDAALAEEIKRKGGFWFDYISDTGDGMKATYSLAYLCMSDLYLPALDPARVRAGQSVESESATGLEELPRGAFLLVGGDTAYHASDYMTLAKRVQQTFNWAFEDLADAGRLSDHRPRPVFGIPGNHDYYDQLDGFRRQFRRPADRRLAQLHLHGFRRAQRASYFALRLPFGWTLWGLDTEVGQIDERQKQFFRRFCLKEERGGDEVITPPERLIVATCSPTTTFGKLADPEDYKAADAFGQLGIEQPFLPKDVEGSRRDDGTYDLTETGDARLRPGQCRLDLSGDVHHYARYWGPPPPAGSIEPRVGEGSDAPKAERPASESYSSVVSGIGGAFHHPSQTYVDEVREQSLYPSEARSTGEVAHTIFKFWNIWGGGYVWLAGLIAAFVIYFAFSVPQSSREFINNLPHFGLGLAQSTQIRPTVFPDPNENKNAETSGAGKQETSTVKSAGGGGESSKTEEIRSRWRKWLGLRGVFIPPENWIPPDPCQPDSPRYFYGPCRVPAPWDFWVGIFIALFASVPLIFATFRKGLYEKEGMEPPGAVETAKAGDTVGADAKPSSRVVTPDGDEIKPAKVDPEIFGEPDRALWTLAALASLMFFGGLLLVSPYNNHITPFGNSLLVLLSVIWAVACVALSLRYSEFLFKKSHRDQIHNADWLLPGLLSAAAVVSVAFGLWAFGQNNKAALLVADALFVLVVLALLIGLIVLPFKVGATLLSNCGATTRFLGKLLIGLWHFALQIAVPFLLVRKASLLLFIAAALVVAVGTWAGGALLKRFSRAGLAVTWFLLGALTLALPFIIQRLGLGDSLLTQQWFAGAEWLGWKGLWASVVAGAVGAVMCCYWFGWYLGVCFVFNGHNNEVGGAARIERFKEFIRFRLDEGGLTGYVIAVNDPEEDGRKLTPHVVDVFRLRPKGT
;
A
#
# COMPACT_ATOMS: atom_id res chain seq x y z
N MET A 1 -26.85 -37.80 -16.04
CA MET A 1 -27.88 -38.45 -15.21
C MET A 1 -27.23 -39.64 -14.52
N THR A 2 -26.88 -39.48 -13.25
CA THR A 2 -26.52 -40.54 -12.30
C THR A 2 -26.85 -39.97 -10.93
N THR A 3 -27.91 -40.49 -10.34
CA THR A 3 -28.51 -40.09 -9.06
C THR A 3 -27.65 -40.58 -7.90
N VAL A 4 -27.26 -39.69 -6.99
CA VAL A 4 -26.66 -40.06 -5.70
C VAL A 4 -27.78 -40.20 -4.68
N GLU A 5 -27.95 -41.43 -4.19
CA GLU A 5 -28.92 -41.80 -3.16
C GLU A 5 -28.49 -41.32 -1.76
N GLY A 6 -29.47 -40.73 -1.06
CA GLY A 6 -29.77 -40.90 0.36
C GLY A 6 -28.63 -41.03 1.38
N VAL A 7 -28.18 -39.91 1.94
CA VAL A 7 -27.56 -39.89 3.27
C VAL A 7 -28.66 -39.81 4.32
N ARG A 8 -28.94 -40.93 5.00
CA ARG A 8 -29.76 -40.95 6.23
C ARG A 8 -29.04 -40.14 7.31
N GLY A 9 -29.76 -39.17 7.89
CA GLY A 9 -29.25 -38.35 8.99
C GLY A 9 -28.95 -39.19 10.24
N PRO A 10 -27.97 -38.80 11.07
CA PRO A 10 -27.76 -39.44 12.37
C PRO A 10 -28.93 -39.07 13.29
N THR A 11 -29.53 -40.11 13.85
CA THR A 11 -30.53 -40.08 14.92
C THR A 11 -30.07 -39.24 16.11
N ASP A 12 -31.02 -38.49 16.66
CA ASP A 12 -30.88 -37.65 17.86
C ASP A 12 -30.29 -38.44 19.05
N ASP A 13 -29.17 -37.94 19.58
CA ASP A 13 -28.55 -38.36 20.84
C ASP A 13 -28.84 -37.29 21.91
N PRO A 14 -29.42 -37.61 23.09
CA PRO A 14 -30.03 -36.62 24.00
C PRO A 14 -29.05 -35.72 24.79
N GLY A 15 -27.74 -35.72 24.47
CA GLY A 15 -26.70 -35.06 25.25
C GLY A 15 -26.17 -33.71 24.72
N ARG A 16 -26.72 -33.15 23.64
CA ARG A 16 -26.23 -31.90 23.03
C ARG A 16 -27.00 -30.68 23.52
N SER A 17 -26.41 -29.88 24.41
CA SER A 17 -27.04 -28.64 24.92
C SER A 17 -26.26 -27.36 24.62
N TYR A 18 -25.72 -27.21 23.40
CA TYR A 18 -25.36 -25.89 22.88
C TYR A 18 -26.40 -25.49 21.82
N SER A 19 -27.02 -24.32 22.01
CA SER A 19 -28.20 -23.84 21.27
C SER A 19 -28.09 -24.02 19.75
N SER A 20 -29.17 -24.54 19.14
CA SER A 20 -29.38 -24.65 17.69
C SER A 20 -29.42 -23.31 16.94
N ASP A 21 -29.31 -22.18 17.65
CA ASP A 21 -29.48 -20.84 17.08
C ASP A 21 -28.16 -20.13 16.75
N SER A 22 -27.01 -20.72 17.10
CA SER A 22 -25.73 -20.25 16.58
C SER A 22 -25.63 -20.55 15.09
N ASP A 23 -25.04 -19.64 14.33
CA ASP A 23 -24.67 -19.96 12.96
C ASP A 23 -23.52 -20.99 13.04
N GLY A 24 -23.69 -22.21 12.53
CA GLY A 24 -22.62 -23.22 12.51
C GLY A 24 -23.03 -24.62 13.00
N PRO A 25 -22.20 -25.65 12.75
CA PRO A 25 -22.45 -27.01 13.23
C PRO A 25 -22.30 -27.08 14.78
N PRO A 26 -22.97 -28.03 15.46
CA PRO A 26 -22.81 -28.23 16.89
C PRO A 26 -21.35 -28.51 17.27
N LEU A 27 -20.89 -27.93 18.38
CA LEU A 27 -19.55 -28.16 18.93
C LEU A 27 -19.27 -29.65 19.12
N ARG A 28 -18.12 -30.12 18.62
CA ARG A 28 -17.54 -31.41 19.02
C ARG A 28 -16.68 -31.17 20.26
N ARG A 29 -17.00 -31.79 21.40
CA ARG A 29 -16.04 -31.89 22.52
C ARG A 29 -14.80 -32.63 22.03
N VAL A 30 -13.64 -31.99 22.12
CA VAL A 30 -12.35 -32.67 22.03
C VAL A 30 -12.08 -33.21 23.44
N ALA A 31 -12.02 -34.53 23.57
CA ALA A 31 -11.99 -35.22 24.86
C ALA A 31 -10.61 -35.22 25.56
N ASP A 32 -9.64 -34.46 25.06
CA ASP A 32 -8.31 -34.37 25.66
C ASP A 32 -7.91 -32.89 25.80
N GLY A 33 -7.53 -32.50 27.01
CA GLY A 33 -7.16 -31.13 27.39
C GLY A 33 -5.86 -30.65 26.75
N THR A 34 -5.21 -31.45 25.92
CA THR A 34 -4.10 -31.05 25.07
C THR A 34 -4.62 -30.64 23.70
N ARG A 35 -4.72 -29.33 23.50
CA ARG A 35 -5.01 -28.64 22.23
C ARG A 35 -3.84 -28.74 21.24
N ASP A 36 -3.24 -29.92 21.12
CA ASP A 36 -2.11 -30.21 20.25
C ASP A 36 -2.51 -29.93 18.80
N GLY A 37 -1.79 -29.01 18.16
CA GLY A 37 -1.94 -28.71 16.73
C GLY A 37 -2.58 -27.36 16.37
N ARG A 38 -3.03 -26.52 17.32
CA ARG A 38 -3.40 -25.12 17.02
C ARG A 38 -2.17 -24.37 16.51
N THR A 39 -2.31 -23.69 15.37
CA THR A 39 -1.22 -22.90 14.77
C THR A 39 -1.62 -21.44 14.75
N PHE A 40 -0.99 -20.61 15.58
CA PHE A 40 -1.18 -19.17 15.59
C PHE A 40 -0.23 -18.51 14.59
N GLU A 41 -0.77 -18.04 13.47
CA GLU A 41 0.02 -17.28 12.51
C GLU A 41 0.33 -15.88 13.02
N ARG A 42 1.57 -15.45 12.80
CA ARG A 42 2.01 -14.07 13.02
C ARG A 42 1.20 -13.09 12.14
N PRO A 43 1.22 -11.78 12.47
CA PRO A 43 0.69 -10.72 11.60
C PRO A 43 1.12 -10.89 10.16
N VAL A 44 0.35 -10.45 9.20
CA VAL A 44 0.67 -10.58 7.79
C VAL A 44 1.92 -9.78 7.40
N ALA A 45 2.55 -10.20 6.32
CA ALA A 45 3.79 -9.61 5.83
C ALA A 45 3.48 -8.43 4.88
N TRP A 46 3.51 -7.19 5.39
CA TRP A 46 3.06 -5.99 4.67
C TRP A 46 3.99 -5.49 3.57
N LEU A 47 5.28 -5.80 3.63
CA LEU A 47 6.27 -5.26 2.70
C LEU A 47 6.35 -6.10 1.43
N LEU A 48 5.46 -5.85 0.46
CA LEU A 48 5.37 -6.64 -0.78
C LEU A 48 5.11 -8.14 -0.50
N GLY A 49 4.42 -8.53 0.58
CA GLY A 49 4.35 -9.95 0.99
C GLY A 49 3.54 -10.87 0.07
N ARG A 50 3.60 -12.18 0.36
CA ARG A 50 2.93 -13.25 -0.43
C ARG A 50 1.43 -13.01 -0.60
N GLN A 51 0.77 -12.61 0.48
CA GLN A 51 -0.67 -12.40 0.50
C GLN A 51 -1.06 -11.15 -0.27
N LEU A 52 -0.32 -10.03 -0.13
CA LEU A 52 -0.50 -8.86 -1.00
C LEU A 52 -0.37 -9.26 -2.48
N MET A 53 0.66 -10.02 -2.85
CA MET A 53 0.85 -10.53 -4.21
C MET A 53 -0.30 -11.45 -4.67
N GLY A 54 -0.85 -12.28 -3.79
CA GLY A 54 -2.03 -13.11 -4.06
C GLY A 54 -3.31 -12.28 -4.24
N SER A 55 -3.43 -11.20 -3.47
CA SER A 55 -4.53 -10.25 -3.52
C SER A 55 -4.40 -9.21 -4.64
N ILE A 56 -3.26 -9.13 -5.35
CA ILE A 56 -3.07 -8.22 -6.50
C ILE A 56 -4.19 -8.38 -7.51
N LYS A 57 -4.66 -9.62 -7.78
CA LYS A 57 -5.81 -9.82 -8.67
C LYS A 57 -7.05 -9.08 -8.17
N GLY A 58 -7.35 -9.20 -6.86
CA GLY A 58 -8.48 -8.52 -6.23
C GLY A 58 -8.32 -7.01 -6.20
N ILE A 59 -7.13 -6.51 -5.83
CA ILE A 59 -6.78 -5.09 -5.81
C ILE A 59 -6.86 -4.49 -7.22
N LEU A 60 -6.32 -5.16 -8.24
CA LEU A 60 -6.41 -4.73 -9.63
C LEU A 60 -7.85 -4.77 -10.13
N LEU A 61 -8.64 -5.78 -9.75
CA LEU A 61 -10.05 -5.85 -10.09
C LEU A 61 -10.84 -4.72 -9.42
N TYR A 62 -10.55 -4.41 -8.16
CA TYR A 62 -11.14 -3.27 -7.44
C TYR A 62 -10.72 -1.94 -8.06
N ALA A 63 -9.44 -1.75 -8.39
CA ALA A 63 -8.96 -0.54 -9.05
C ALA A 63 -9.55 -0.36 -10.46
N ALA A 64 -9.73 -1.45 -11.21
CA ALA A 64 -10.24 -1.42 -12.58
C ALA A 64 -11.78 -1.42 -12.68
N TYR A 65 -12.49 -2.01 -11.71
CA TYR A 65 -13.93 -2.27 -11.78
C TYR A 65 -14.71 -1.95 -10.49
N GLY A 66 -14.07 -1.54 -9.39
CA GLY A 66 -14.75 -1.27 -8.11
C GLY A 66 -15.81 -0.17 -8.18
N LYS A 67 -15.65 0.79 -9.11
CA LYS A 67 -16.69 1.79 -9.41
C LYS A 67 -17.83 1.30 -10.31
N LYS A 68 -17.67 0.13 -10.94
CA LYS A 68 -18.59 -0.44 -11.96
C LYS A 68 -19.45 -1.58 -11.43
N LEU A 69 -19.00 -2.22 -10.35
CA LEU A 69 -19.70 -3.29 -9.65
C LEU A 69 -19.75 -2.88 -8.19
N ASP A 70 -20.71 -2.03 -7.84
CA ASP A 70 -20.94 -1.69 -6.44
C ASP A 70 -21.62 -2.88 -5.75
N PRO A 71 -20.95 -3.61 -4.84
CA PRO A 71 -21.55 -4.79 -4.21
C PRO A 71 -22.79 -4.43 -3.38
N ARG A 72 -22.94 -3.15 -3.02
CA ARG A 72 -24.09 -2.63 -2.28
C ARG A 72 -25.35 -2.74 -3.11
N ASP A 73 -25.29 -2.71 -4.46
CA ASP A 73 -26.45 -2.77 -5.39
C ASP A 73 -27.43 -3.91 -5.12
N TRP A 74 -26.94 -5.01 -4.56
CA TRP A 74 -27.75 -6.19 -4.28
C TRP A 74 -28.05 -6.37 -2.78
N MET A 75 -27.90 -5.30 -2.00
CA MET A 75 -28.13 -5.26 -0.57
C MET A 75 -29.37 -4.44 -0.24
N THR A 76 -30.04 -4.83 0.84
CA THR A 76 -31.16 -4.10 1.42
C THR A 76 -30.94 -4.07 2.92
N ALA A 77 -30.75 -2.87 3.46
CA ALA A 77 -30.55 -2.69 4.88
C ALA A 77 -31.87 -2.87 5.64
N GLU A 78 -31.76 -3.48 6.82
CA GLU A 78 -32.81 -3.60 7.82
C GLU A 78 -32.24 -3.01 9.11
N ASP A 79 -33.11 -2.40 9.91
CA ASP A 79 -32.75 -1.92 11.23
C ASP A 79 -33.01 -2.98 12.29
N PHE A 80 -32.26 -2.90 13.39
CA PHE A 80 -32.36 -3.86 14.49
C PHE A 80 -32.67 -3.11 15.78
N GLU A 81 -33.63 -3.59 16.54
CA GLU A 81 -34.15 -2.89 17.71
C GLU A 81 -33.86 -3.70 18.99
N PHE A 82 -33.24 -3.03 19.97
CA PHE A 82 -33.05 -3.48 21.35
C PHE A 82 -33.98 -2.66 22.24
N ASP A 83 -35.27 -2.97 22.18
CA ASP A 83 -36.32 -2.21 22.87
C ASP A 83 -36.79 -2.94 24.14
N PRO A 84 -36.47 -2.42 25.34
CA PRO A 84 -36.87 -3.05 26.60
C PRO A 84 -38.39 -2.99 26.84
N GLU A 85 -39.14 -2.14 26.14
CA GLU A 85 -40.60 -2.11 26.24
C GLU A 85 -41.25 -3.29 25.51
N LYS A 86 -40.58 -3.81 24.47
CA LYS A 86 -41.04 -4.95 23.67
C LYS A 86 -40.42 -6.28 24.08
N ASP A 87 -39.27 -6.25 24.75
CA ASP A 87 -38.55 -7.44 25.22
C ASP A 87 -38.32 -7.39 26.74
N ALA A 88 -39.20 -8.08 27.48
CA ALA A 88 -39.13 -8.14 28.94
C ALA A 88 -37.84 -8.81 29.46
N ALA A 89 -37.25 -9.74 28.70
CA ALA A 89 -36.00 -10.38 29.09
C ALA A 89 -34.83 -9.39 28.97
N LEU A 90 -34.83 -8.56 27.93
CA LEU A 90 -33.89 -7.46 27.78
C LEU A 90 -34.05 -6.42 28.90
N ALA A 91 -35.28 -6.05 29.26
CA ALA A 91 -35.54 -5.10 30.35
C ALA A 91 -34.99 -5.59 31.70
N GLU A 92 -35.24 -6.84 32.06
CA GLU A 92 -34.68 -7.44 33.28
C GLU A 92 -33.16 -7.56 33.23
N GLU A 93 -32.59 -7.87 32.05
CA GLU A 93 -31.14 -7.92 31.87
C GLU A 93 -30.48 -6.55 32.06
N ILE A 94 -31.06 -5.48 31.50
CA ILE A 94 -30.59 -4.09 31.68
C ILE A 94 -30.62 -3.70 33.15
N LYS A 95 -31.73 -4.01 33.85
CA LYS A 95 -31.87 -3.71 35.28
C LYS A 95 -30.84 -4.47 36.11
N ARG A 96 -30.64 -5.76 35.84
CA ARG A 96 -29.66 -6.61 36.56
C ARG A 96 -28.23 -6.13 36.34
N LYS A 97 -27.88 -5.75 35.10
CA LYS A 97 -26.54 -5.29 34.71
C LYS A 97 -26.29 -3.79 34.98
N GLY A 98 -27.29 -3.08 35.51
CA GLY A 98 -27.20 -1.64 35.78
C GLY A 98 -27.08 -0.76 34.53
N GLY A 99 -27.48 -1.25 33.35
CA GLY A 99 -27.33 -0.56 32.07
C GLY A 99 -27.33 -1.52 30.89
N PHE A 100 -27.35 -0.97 29.69
CA PHE A 100 -27.22 -1.72 28.45
C PHE A 100 -25.77 -1.69 27.97
N TRP A 101 -25.21 -2.85 27.62
CA TRP A 101 -23.78 -2.98 27.33
C TRP A 101 -23.54 -3.43 25.88
N PHE A 102 -22.47 -2.97 25.25
CA PHE A 102 -22.02 -3.50 23.96
C PHE A 102 -20.49 -3.43 23.82
N ASP A 103 -19.92 -4.31 23.00
CA ASP A 103 -18.48 -4.37 22.75
C ASP A 103 -18.15 -3.81 21.35
N TYR A 104 -17.05 -3.07 21.22
CA TYR A 104 -16.50 -2.55 19.96
C TYR A 104 -15.04 -2.97 19.79
N ILE A 105 -14.72 -3.43 18.58
CA ILE A 105 -13.36 -3.79 18.15
C ILE A 105 -13.23 -3.42 16.66
N SER A 106 -12.05 -3.12 16.14
CA SER A 106 -11.81 -2.99 14.69
C SER A 106 -10.42 -3.51 14.34
N ASP A 107 -10.11 -3.59 13.04
CA ASP A 107 -8.75 -3.90 12.55
C ASP A 107 -8.27 -5.25 13.11
N THR A 108 -9.08 -6.29 12.90
CA THR A 108 -8.84 -7.64 13.43
C THR A 108 -8.14 -8.52 12.41
N GLY A 109 -7.91 -9.80 12.72
CA GLY A 109 -7.55 -10.79 11.71
C GLY A 109 -6.18 -10.58 11.04
N ASP A 110 -5.32 -9.71 11.59
CA ASP A 110 -3.91 -9.60 11.22
C ASP A 110 -3.09 -10.64 12.00
N GLY A 111 -2.81 -10.41 13.29
CA GLY A 111 -2.19 -11.39 14.18
C GLY A 111 -3.23 -12.35 14.78
N MET A 112 -3.06 -13.66 14.62
CA MET A 112 -4.02 -14.63 15.18
C MET A 112 -4.01 -14.63 16.70
N LYS A 113 -2.86 -14.39 17.32
CA LYS A 113 -2.73 -14.36 18.79
C LYS A 113 -3.41 -13.12 19.37
N ALA A 114 -3.18 -11.97 18.73
CA ALA A 114 -3.89 -10.73 19.05
C ALA A 114 -5.41 -10.87 18.91
N THR A 115 -5.88 -11.38 17.77
CA THR A 115 -7.31 -11.56 17.49
C THR A 115 -7.96 -12.54 18.48
N TYR A 116 -7.31 -13.66 18.78
CA TYR A 116 -7.79 -14.63 19.78
C TYR A 116 -7.88 -13.99 21.17
N SER A 117 -6.86 -13.23 21.57
CA SER A 117 -6.81 -12.60 22.90
C SER A 117 -7.98 -11.65 23.12
N LEU A 118 -8.27 -10.80 22.13
CA LEU A 118 -9.40 -9.88 22.23
C LEU A 118 -10.75 -10.57 22.08
N ALA A 119 -10.86 -11.59 21.21
CA ALA A 119 -12.08 -12.40 21.13
C ALA A 119 -12.42 -13.05 22.49
N TYR A 120 -11.42 -13.59 23.20
CA TYR A 120 -11.59 -14.16 24.54
C TYR A 120 -12.13 -13.13 25.54
N LEU A 121 -11.59 -11.91 25.54
CA LEU A 121 -12.04 -10.85 26.45
C LEU A 121 -13.43 -10.31 26.09
N CYS A 122 -13.74 -10.11 24.81
CA CYS A 122 -15.09 -9.67 24.36
C CYS A 122 -16.19 -10.70 24.68
N MET A 123 -15.84 -11.97 24.87
CA MET A 123 -16.77 -13.03 25.26
C MET A 123 -16.82 -13.28 26.77
N SER A 124 -15.92 -12.65 27.54
CA SER A 124 -15.84 -12.77 28.99
C SER A 124 -16.60 -11.66 29.71
N ASP A 125 -17.24 -12.02 30.82
CA ASP A 125 -17.53 -11.04 31.87
C ASP A 125 -16.22 -10.70 32.58
N LEU A 126 -16.02 -9.41 32.83
CA LEU A 126 -14.79 -8.87 33.42
C LEU A 126 -15.14 -8.15 34.72
N TYR A 127 -14.15 -7.79 35.53
CA TYR A 127 -14.41 -7.24 36.85
C TYR A 127 -13.43 -6.10 37.18
N LEU A 128 -13.95 -5.05 37.80
CA LEU A 128 -13.20 -3.86 38.21
C LEU A 128 -13.55 -3.46 39.64
N PRO A 129 -12.61 -2.92 40.44
CA PRO A 129 -12.89 -2.37 41.77
C PRO A 129 -14.01 -1.32 41.87
N ALA A 130 -14.29 -0.60 40.78
CA ALA A 130 -15.39 0.36 40.68
C ALA A 130 -15.73 0.57 39.19
N LEU A 131 -17.02 0.77 38.86
CA LEU A 131 -17.45 1.15 37.52
C LEU A 131 -17.59 2.66 37.33
N ASP A 132 -17.61 3.46 38.40
CA ASP A 132 -17.65 4.91 38.30
C ASP A 132 -16.38 5.44 37.59
N PRO A 133 -16.49 6.11 36.43
CA PRO A 133 -15.35 6.66 35.69
C PRO A 133 -14.42 7.53 36.54
N ALA A 134 -14.95 8.25 37.52
CA ALA A 134 -14.16 9.10 38.41
C ALA A 134 -13.24 8.30 39.36
N ARG A 135 -13.55 7.01 39.58
CA ARG A 135 -12.85 6.11 40.49
C ARG A 135 -11.93 5.11 39.77
N VAL A 136 -12.03 4.99 38.44
CA VAL A 136 -11.15 4.13 37.65
C VAL A 136 -9.85 4.87 37.31
N ARG A 137 -8.72 4.17 37.43
CA ARG A 137 -7.38 4.68 37.07
C ARG A 137 -6.85 3.95 35.85
N ALA A 138 -6.02 4.61 35.04
CA ALA A 138 -5.32 3.87 33.99
C ALA A 138 -4.26 2.95 34.58
N GLY A 139 -4.00 1.85 33.88
CA GLY A 139 -3.19 0.74 34.37
C GLY A 139 -3.90 -0.14 35.40
N GLN A 140 -5.14 0.18 35.78
CA GLN A 140 -5.91 -0.63 36.72
C GLN A 140 -6.18 -2.02 36.11
N SER A 141 -5.79 -3.06 36.85
CA SER A 141 -6.00 -4.45 36.46
C SER A 141 -7.50 -4.72 36.25
N VAL A 142 -7.81 -5.41 35.16
CA VAL A 142 -9.14 -5.92 34.88
C VAL A 142 -9.12 -7.40 35.22
N GLU A 143 -9.93 -7.80 36.19
CA GLU A 143 -9.96 -9.18 36.64
C GLU A 143 -10.88 -10.01 35.77
N SER A 144 -10.52 -11.27 35.60
CA SER A 144 -11.23 -12.21 34.73
C SER A 144 -12.19 -13.12 35.52
N GLU A 145 -12.15 -13.02 36.85
CA GLU A 145 -12.97 -13.79 37.79
C GLU A 145 -13.62 -12.86 38.82
N SER A 146 -14.78 -13.26 39.32
CA SER A 146 -15.49 -12.53 40.36
C SER A 146 -14.76 -12.67 41.70
N ALA A 147 -14.58 -11.56 42.42
CA ALA A 147 -14.04 -11.55 43.77
C ALA A 147 -14.76 -10.48 44.62
N THR A 148 -14.70 -10.64 45.95
CA THR A 148 -15.28 -9.67 46.88
C THR A 148 -14.66 -8.29 46.69
N GLY A 149 -15.50 -7.26 46.52
CA GLY A 149 -15.05 -5.88 46.30
C GLY A 149 -14.82 -5.52 44.83
N LEU A 150 -15.13 -6.40 43.89
CA LEU A 150 -15.17 -6.08 42.46
C LEU A 150 -16.60 -5.95 41.96
N GLU A 151 -16.81 -4.99 41.06
CA GLU A 151 -18.03 -4.78 40.30
C GLU A 151 -17.91 -5.46 38.93
N GLU A 152 -19.00 -6.08 38.46
CA GLU A 152 -19.06 -6.78 37.18
C GLU A 152 -19.11 -5.78 36.02
N LEU A 153 -18.20 -5.95 35.07
CA LEU A 153 -18.16 -5.32 33.76
C LEU A 153 -18.68 -6.34 32.73
N PRO A 154 -20.01 -6.49 32.57
CA PRO A 154 -20.61 -7.60 31.85
C PRO A 154 -20.28 -7.53 30.36
N ARG A 155 -20.17 -8.69 29.71
CA ARG A 155 -20.03 -8.75 28.26
C ARG A 155 -21.21 -8.08 27.55
N GLY A 156 -20.94 -7.45 26.41
CA GLY A 156 -21.94 -6.70 25.65
C GLY A 156 -23.13 -7.54 25.21
N ALA A 157 -24.26 -6.92 24.89
CA ALA A 157 -25.42 -7.57 24.28
C ALA A 157 -25.15 -7.93 22.80
N PHE A 158 -24.25 -7.19 22.14
CA PHE A 158 -23.72 -7.47 20.80
C PHE A 158 -22.25 -7.08 20.70
N LEU A 159 -21.59 -7.54 19.63
CA LEU A 159 -20.26 -7.12 19.22
C LEU A 159 -20.35 -6.32 17.91
N LEU A 160 -19.72 -5.15 17.86
CA LEU A 160 -19.53 -4.37 16.64
C LEU A 160 -18.07 -4.42 16.18
N VAL A 161 -17.85 -4.83 14.93
CA VAL A 161 -16.56 -4.81 14.25
C VAL A 161 -16.45 -3.57 13.34
N GLY A 162 -15.60 -2.62 13.70
CA GLY A 162 -15.52 -1.27 13.13
C GLY A 162 -14.70 -1.09 11.84
N GLY A 163 -14.62 -2.10 10.98
CA GLY A 163 -13.80 -2.06 9.76
C GLY A 163 -12.57 -2.97 9.83
N ASP A 164 -12.00 -3.21 8.64
CA ASP A 164 -10.82 -4.04 8.40
C ASP A 164 -10.82 -5.37 9.18
N THR A 165 -11.74 -6.25 8.76
CA THR A 165 -11.99 -7.51 9.46
C THR A 165 -10.77 -8.43 9.48
N ALA A 166 -10.00 -8.48 8.38
CA ALA A 166 -8.78 -9.27 8.29
C ALA A 166 -7.81 -8.75 7.21
N TYR A 167 -6.55 -9.15 7.30
CA TYR A 167 -5.48 -8.68 6.41
C TYR A 167 -4.83 -9.84 5.65
N HIS A 168 -4.23 -9.64 4.47
CA HIS A 168 -4.20 -8.40 3.68
C HIS A 168 -5.49 -8.12 2.92
N ALA A 169 -6.34 -9.12 2.71
CA ALA A 169 -7.66 -8.97 2.14
C ALA A 169 -8.59 -9.84 2.97
N SER A 170 -9.76 -9.33 3.34
CA SER A 170 -10.76 -10.07 4.11
C SER A 170 -11.52 -11.07 3.22
N ASP A 171 -10.79 -11.91 2.48
CA ASP A 171 -11.41 -12.96 1.68
C ASP A 171 -11.87 -14.14 2.53
N TYR A 172 -12.68 -15.02 1.94
CA TYR A 172 -13.22 -16.20 2.64
C TYR A 172 -12.15 -17.02 3.36
N MET A 173 -11.00 -17.28 2.72
CA MET A 173 -9.95 -18.12 3.28
C MET A 173 -9.24 -17.44 4.46
N THR A 174 -9.00 -16.14 4.34
CA THR A 174 -8.37 -15.33 5.38
C THR A 174 -9.29 -15.19 6.58
N LEU A 175 -10.58 -14.91 6.36
CA LEU A 175 -11.58 -14.82 7.43
C LEU A 175 -11.78 -16.15 8.16
N ALA A 176 -11.94 -17.25 7.41
CA ALA A 176 -12.07 -18.58 7.99
C ALA A 176 -10.91 -18.91 8.93
N LYS A 177 -9.69 -18.54 8.54
CA LYS A 177 -8.46 -18.86 9.26
C LYS A 177 -8.12 -17.88 10.38
N ARG A 178 -8.16 -16.57 10.13
CA ARG A 178 -7.61 -15.56 11.06
C ARG A 178 -8.65 -14.99 12.01
N VAL A 179 -9.93 -15.06 11.66
CA VAL A 179 -11.04 -14.53 12.47
C VAL A 179 -11.91 -15.65 13.02
N GLN A 180 -12.47 -16.51 12.16
CA GLN A 180 -13.36 -17.57 12.62
C GLN A 180 -12.66 -18.56 13.55
N GLN A 181 -11.48 -19.08 13.19
CA GLN A 181 -10.78 -20.03 14.07
C GLN A 181 -10.44 -19.41 15.42
N THR A 182 -9.94 -18.18 15.43
CA THR A 182 -9.49 -17.52 16.66
C THR A 182 -10.66 -17.20 17.59
N PHE A 183 -11.79 -16.72 17.06
CA PHE A 183 -13.03 -16.55 17.83
C PHE A 183 -13.60 -17.89 18.31
N ASN A 184 -13.63 -18.91 17.46
CA ASN A 184 -14.15 -20.22 17.85
C ASN A 184 -13.30 -20.88 18.93
N TRP A 185 -11.97 -20.79 18.83
CA TRP A 185 -11.06 -21.25 19.88
C TRP A 185 -11.27 -20.49 21.18
N ALA A 186 -11.41 -19.16 21.13
CA ALA A 186 -11.68 -18.38 22.33
C ALA A 186 -13.00 -18.78 23.00
N PHE A 187 -14.05 -19.05 22.21
CA PHE A 187 -15.33 -19.53 22.72
C PHE A 187 -15.23 -20.93 23.36
N GLU A 188 -14.59 -21.87 22.66
CA GLU A 188 -14.34 -23.23 23.15
C GLU A 188 -13.57 -23.18 24.48
N ASP A 189 -12.55 -22.33 24.56
CA ASP A 189 -11.70 -22.20 25.73
C ASP A 189 -12.46 -21.64 26.95
N LEU A 190 -13.37 -20.70 26.72
CA LEU A 190 -14.28 -20.20 27.74
C LEU A 190 -15.32 -21.26 28.16
N ALA A 191 -15.84 -22.02 27.20
CA ALA A 191 -16.81 -23.09 27.45
C ALA A 191 -16.21 -24.19 28.33
N ASP A 192 -15.01 -24.66 27.98
CA ASP A 192 -14.27 -25.69 28.70
C ASP A 192 -13.90 -25.24 30.11
N ALA A 193 -13.56 -23.96 30.27
CA ALA A 193 -13.26 -23.36 31.57
C ALA A 193 -14.53 -23.12 32.43
N GLY A 194 -15.74 -23.36 31.92
CA GLY A 194 -16.99 -23.05 32.61
C GLY A 194 -17.21 -21.55 32.80
N ARG A 195 -16.60 -20.71 31.95
CA ARG A 195 -16.58 -19.24 32.05
C ARG A 195 -17.57 -18.54 31.13
N LEU A 196 -18.38 -19.30 30.39
CA LEU A 196 -19.50 -18.75 29.64
C LEU A 196 -20.69 -18.52 30.58
N SER A 197 -20.98 -17.26 30.90
CA SER A 197 -22.11 -16.89 31.75
C SER A 197 -23.47 -17.15 31.13
N ASP A 198 -23.56 -17.11 29.81
CA ASP A 198 -24.76 -17.41 29.04
C ASP A 198 -24.37 -18.03 27.68
N HIS A 199 -25.13 -19.03 27.23
CA HIS A 199 -24.90 -19.75 25.98
C HIS A 199 -25.71 -19.19 24.80
N ARG A 200 -26.59 -18.21 25.03
CA ARG A 200 -27.38 -17.57 23.96
C ARG A 200 -26.46 -16.80 22.99
N PRO A 201 -26.57 -17.06 21.67
CA PRO A 201 -25.77 -16.33 20.68
C PRO A 201 -26.14 -14.85 20.61
N ARG A 202 -25.12 -13.99 20.70
CA ARG A 202 -25.26 -12.52 20.60
C ARG A 202 -25.16 -12.05 19.16
N PRO A 203 -25.86 -10.99 18.74
CA PRO A 203 -25.64 -10.40 17.43
C PRO A 203 -24.18 -9.96 17.23
N VAL A 204 -23.65 -10.21 16.03
CA VAL A 204 -22.43 -9.55 15.55
C VAL A 204 -22.78 -8.64 14.38
N PHE A 205 -22.32 -7.40 14.47
CA PHE A 205 -22.43 -6.38 13.45
C PHE A 205 -21.04 -5.96 13.01
N GLY A 206 -20.95 -5.39 11.82
CA GLY A 206 -19.69 -4.94 11.27
C GLY A 206 -19.92 -3.96 10.14
N ILE A 207 -18.99 -3.04 9.96
CA ILE A 207 -18.90 -2.14 8.80
C ILE A 207 -17.63 -2.50 8.01
N PRO A 208 -17.61 -2.38 6.68
CA PRO A 208 -16.43 -2.72 5.89
C PRO A 208 -15.39 -1.60 5.88
N GLY A 209 -14.11 -1.96 5.97
CA GLY A 209 -12.96 -1.09 5.65
C GLY A 209 -12.33 -1.42 4.29
N ASN A 210 -11.21 -0.77 3.95
CA ASN A 210 -10.50 -0.97 2.69
C ASN A 210 -10.09 -2.42 2.48
N HIS A 211 -9.71 -3.15 3.53
CA HIS A 211 -9.29 -4.55 3.41
C HIS A 211 -10.45 -5.50 3.11
N ASP A 212 -11.69 -5.11 3.43
CA ASP A 212 -12.90 -5.84 3.10
C ASP A 212 -13.32 -5.65 1.63
N TYR A 213 -12.92 -4.54 1.00
CA TYR A 213 -13.27 -4.24 -0.39
C TYR A 213 -12.37 -4.91 -1.43
N TYR A 214 -11.19 -5.40 -1.04
CA TYR A 214 -10.27 -6.07 -1.98
C TYR A 214 -10.84 -7.33 -2.62
N ASP A 215 -11.87 -7.94 -2.02
CA ASP A 215 -12.60 -9.08 -2.58
C ASP A 215 -14.04 -8.74 -3.00
N GLN A 216 -14.38 -7.44 -3.12
CA GLN A 216 -15.72 -6.94 -3.43
C GLN A 216 -16.77 -7.31 -2.37
N LEU A 217 -16.40 -7.28 -1.09
CA LEU A 217 -17.26 -7.60 0.07
C LEU A 217 -17.78 -9.05 0.06
N ASP A 218 -17.15 -9.98 -0.66
CA ASP A 218 -17.59 -11.39 -0.69
C ASP A 218 -17.32 -12.09 0.64
N GLY A 219 -16.15 -11.90 1.23
CA GLY A 219 -15.82 -12.39 2.55
C GLY A 219 -16.64 -11.67 3.62
N PHE A 220 -16.73 -10.34 3.52
CA PHE A 220 -17.55 -9.53 4.44
C PHE A 220 -18.99 -10.05 4.50
N ARG A 221 -19.68 -10.22 3.36
CA ARG A 221 -21.06 -10.72 3.37
C ARG A 221 -21.17 -12.11 4.01
N ARG A 222 -20.18 -12.99 3.84
CA ARG A 222 -20.17 -14.32 4.44
C ARG A 222 -19.99 -14.23 5.96
N GLN A 223 -19.15 -13.32 6.44
CA GLN A 223 -18.82 -13.19 7.86
C GLN A 223 -19.93 -12.53 8.68
N PHE A 224 -20.67 -11.63 8.06
CA PHE A 224 -21.46 -10.65 8.78
C PHE A 224 -22.92 -10.61 8.38
N ARG A 225 -23.23 -10.81 7.09
CA ARG A 225 -24.62 -10.78 6.64
C ARG A 225 -25.32 -12.09 7.02
N ARG A 226 -26.60 -11.97 7.38
CA ARG A 226 -27.47 -13.10 7.67
C ARG A 226 -27.47 -14.07 6.48
N PRO A 227 -27.14 -15.35 6.68
CA PRO A 227 -27.13 -16.34 5.60
C PRO A 227 -28.57 -16.61 5.13
N ALA A 228 -28.75 -16.92 3.85
CA ALA A 228 -30.04 -17.36 3.32
C ALA A 228 -30.48 -18.70 3.93
N ASP A 229 -29.55 -19.63 4.09
CA ASP A 229 -29.70 -20.87 4.85
C ASP A 229 -28.54 -21.01 5.83
N ARG A 230 -28.85 -21.06 7.13
CA ARG A 230 -27.86 -21.21 8.20
C ARG A 230 -27.06 -22.51 8.09
N ARG A 231 -27.65 -23.58 7.56
CA ARG A 231 -26.99 -24.89 7.40
C ARG A 231 -25.89 -24.88 6.34
N LEU A 232 -25.97 -23.93 5.41
CA LEU A 232 -25.02 -23.73 4.31
C LEU A 232 -24.06 -22.56 4.57
N ALA A 233 -24.14 -21.95 5.76
CA ALA A 233 -23.23 -20.88 6.13
C ALA A 233 -21.78 -21.35 6.14
N GLN A 234 -20.96 -20.73 5.31
CA GLN A 234 -19.54 -21.08 5.20
C GLN A 234 -18.69 -20.48 6.32
N LEU A 235 -19.04 -19.28 6.78
CA LEU A 235 -18.41 -18.62 7.91
C LEU A 235 -19.37 -18.53 9.10
N HIS A 236 -18.83 -18.64 10.31
CA HIS A 236 -19.53 -18.51 11.58
C HIS A 236 -18.58 -18.20 12.73
N LEU A 237 -19.09 -17.55 13.78
CA LEU A 237 -18.38 -17.31 15.03
C LEU A 237 -19.20 -17.92 16.17
N HIS A 238 -18.65 -18.88 16.90
CA HIS A 238 -19.33 -19.50 18.04
C HIS A 238 -19.69 -18.43 19.10
N GLY A 239 -20.88 -18.55 19.68
CA GLY A 239 -21.41 -17.55 20.60
C GLY A 239 -21.99 -16.30 19.94
N PHE A 240 -21.95 -16.21 18.61
CA PHE A 240 -22.54 -15.10 17.85
C PHE A 240 -23.53 -15.57 16.80
N ARG A 241 -24.42 -14.65 16.39
CA ARG A 241 -25.35 -14.80 15.27
C ARG A 241 -25.27 -13.60 14.35
N ARG A 242 -25.31 -13.82 13.04
CA ARG A 242 -25.34 -12.74 12.05
C ARG A 242 -26.75 -12.21 11.86
N ALA A 243 -26.94 -10.92 12.15
CA ALA A 243 -28.24 -10.26 12.04
C ALA A 243 -28.34 -9.32 10.83
N GLN A 244 -27.25 -8.64 10.47
CA GLN A 244 -27.26 -7.60 9.44
C GLN A 244 -27.48 -8.14 8.01
N ARG A 245 -27.94 -7.28 7.10
CA ARG A 245 -28.31 -7.66 5.72
C ARG A 245 -27.63 -6.88 4.62
N ALA A 246 -27.08 -5.72 4.96
CA ALA A 246 -26.26 -4.89 4.09
C ALA A 246 -24.89 -4.67 4.74
N SER A 247 -24.03 -3.91 4.07
CA SER A 247 -22.74 -3.45 4.59
C SER A 247 -22.84 -2.26 5.55
N TYR A 248 -24.02 -1.68 5.65
CA TYR A 248 -24.39 -0.61 6.58
C TYR A 248 -25.65 -1.02 7.34
N PHE A 249 -25.85 -0.46 8.54
CA PHE A 249 -26.97 -0.81 9.41
C PHE A 249 -27.27 0.30 10.42
N ALA A 250 -28.45 0.23 11.06
CA ALA A 250 -28.83 1.07 12.18
C ALA A 250 -29.38 0.21 13.33
N LEU A 251 -28.99 0.54 14.57
CA LEU A 251 -29.48 -0.09 15.78
C LEU A 251 -30.24 0.92 16.62
N ARG A 252 -31.48 0.61 17.00
CA ARG A 252 -32.22 1.33 18.04
C ARG A 252 -31.87 0.72 19.39
N LEU A 253 -31.23 1.49 20.25
CA LEU A 253 -30.71 1.05 21.54
C LEU A 253 -31.55 1.64 22.69
N PRO A 254 -31.48 1.05 23.90
CA PRO A 254 -32.16 1.61 25.06
C PRO A 254 -31.73 3.04 25.38
N PHE A 255 -32.55 3.73 26.17
CA PHE A 255 -32.31 5.11 26.63
C PHE A 255 -32.23 6.14 25.48
N GLY A 256 -32.97 5.89 24.38
CA GLY A 256 -33.09 6.81 23.25
C GLY A 256 -31.85 6.86 22.34
N TRP A 257 -30.88 5.96 22.53
CA TRP A 257 -29.69 5.91 21.69
C TRP A 257 -29.97 5.26 20.35
N THR A 258 -29.38 5.80 19.29
CA THR A 258 -29.30 5.13 17.99
C THR A 258 -27.84 4.96 17.60
N LEU A 259 -27.48 3.80 17.03
CA LEU A 259 -26.14 3.55 16.47
C LEU A 259 -26.25 3.36 14.96
N TRP A 260 -25.47 4.12 14.18
CA TRP A 260 -25.34 3.94 12.74
C TRP A 260 -23.97 3.37 12.40
N GLY A 261 -23.95 2.25 11.69
CA GLY A 261 -22.75 1.73 11.03
C GLY A 261 -22.78 2.13 9.56
N LEU A 262 -21.90 3.05 9.16
CA LEU A 262 -21.84 3.57 7.80
C LEU A 262 -20.83 2.79 6.96
N ASP A 263 -21.17 2.56 5.69
CA ASP A 263 -20.23 2.01 4.70
C ASP A 263 -19.67 3.18 3.87
N THR A 264 -18.52 3.67 4.33
CA THR A 264 -17.86 4.89 3.86
C THR A 264 -16.65 4.64 2.95
N GLU A 265 -16.23 3.39 2.76
CA GLU A 265 -14.92 3.08 2.16
C GLU A 265 -14.77 3.58 0.72
N VAL A 266 -15.81 3.43 -0.10
CA VAL A 266 -15.82 3.93 -1.49
C VAL A 266 -15.98 5.46 -1.60
N GLY A 267 -16.09 6.14 -0.46
CA GLY A 267 -16.16 7.59 -0.33
C GLY A 267 -17.47 8.25 -0.78
N GLN A 268 -18.46 7.47 -1.21
CA GLN A 268 -19.79 7.98 -1.49
C GLN A 268 -20.85 7.14 -0.77
N ILE A 269 -21.71 7.83 -0.03
CA ILE A 269 -22.94 7.27 0.50
C ILE A 269 -23.94 7.24 -0.66
N ASP A 270 -24.26 6.03 -1.13
CA ASP A 270 -25.25 5.89 -2.19
C ASP A 270 -26.64 6.32 -1.73
N GLU A 271 -27.54 6.55 -2.69
CA GLU A 271 -28.89 7.05 -2.40
C GLU A 271 -29.69 6.10 -1.49
N ARG A 272 -29.41 4.80 -1.50
CA ARG A 272 -30.13 3.81 -0.68
C ARG A 272 -29.68 3.89 0.76
N GLN A 273 -28.40 4.10 1.00
CA GLN A 273 -27.84 4.32 2.31
C GLN A 273 -28.35 5.66 2.88
N LYS A 274 -28.41 6.73 2.07
CA LYS A 274 -29.03 8.00 2.46
C LYS A 274 -30.48 7.83 2.88
N GLN A 275 -31.31 7.23 2.02
CA GLN A 275 -32.72 7.02 2.29
C GLN A 275 -32.95 6.11 3.50
N PHE A 276 -32.07 5.15 3.75
CA PHE A 276 -32.13 4.29 4.93
C PHE A 276 -31.91 5.09 6.21
N PHE A 277 -30.82 5.85 6.31
CA PHE A 277 -30.50 6.60 7.53
C PHE A 277 -31.45 7.77 7.79
N ARG A 278 -31.95 8.42 6.73
CA ARG A 278 -32.96 9.49 6.84
C ARG A 278 -34.28 9.04 7.48
N ARG A 279 -34.56 7.72 7.58
CA ARG A 279 -35.73 7.18 8.30
C ARG A 279 -35.65 7.37 9.82
N PHE A 280 -34.45 7.53 10.36
CA PHE A 280 -34.20 7.76 11.78
C PHE A 280 -34.15 9.23 12.15
N CYS A 281 -34.19 10.11 11.14
CA CYS A 281 -34.22 11.54 11.35
C CYS A 281 -35.67 12.02 11.49
N LEU A 282 -35.89 13.02 12.34
CA LEU A 282 -37.12 13.81 12.33
C LEU A 282 -37.15 14.65 11.05
N LYS A 283 -38.32 14.69 10.42
CA LYS A 283 -38.58 15.43 9.19
C LYS A 283 -39.64 16.48 9.47
N GLU A 284 -39.30 17.75 9.27
CA GLU A 284 -40.21 18.87 9.45
C GLU A 284 -40.20 19.75 8.20
N GLU A 285 -41.34 20.33 7.84
CA GLU A 285 -41.37 21.38 6.82
C GLU A 285 -41.27 22.74 7.51
N ARG A 286 -40.26 23.53 7.14
CA ARG A 286 -40.07 24.88 7.70
C ARG A 286 -39.83 25.87 6.57
N GLY A 287 -40.80 26.75 6.33
CA GLY A 287 -40.69 27.79 5.29
C GLY A 287 -40.70 27.26 3.84
N GLY A 288 -41.12 26.01 3.62
CA GLY A 288 -41.08 25.36 2.30
C GLY A 288 -39.92 24.38 2.12
N ASP A 289 -38.97 24.33 3.07
CA ASP A 289 -37.82 23.43 3.03
C ASP A 289 -38.01 22.22 3.98
N GLU A 290 -37.56 21.03 3.54
CA GLU A 290 -37.54 19.81 4.37
C GLU A 290 -36.33 19.85 5.32
N VAL A 291 -36.61 20.05 6.61
CA VAL A 291 -35.64 20.04 7.71
C VAL A 291 -35.46 18.60 8.20
N ILE A 292 -34.24 18.08 8.07
CA ILE A 292 -33.85 16.76 8.56
C ILE A 292 -33.07 16.93 9.86
N THR A 293 -33.58 16.37 10.96
CA THR A 293 -32.93 16.41 12.27
C THR A 293 -32.50 14.99 12.70
N PRO A 294 -31.19 14.74 12.94
CA PRO A 294 -30.73 13.44 13.41
C PRO A 294 -31.14 13.15 14.86
N PRO A 295 -31.09 11.87 15.31
CA PRO A 295 -31.33 11.49 16.70
C PRO A 295 -30.51 12.31 17.70
N GLU A 296 -31.11 12.64 18.86
CA GLU A 296 -30.43 13.40 19.91
C GLU A 296 -29.23 12.66 20.50
N ARG A 297 -29.39 11.34 20.73
CA ARG A 297 -28.35 10.46 21.27
C ARG A 297 -27.88 9.50 20.18
N LEU A 298 -26.71 9.75 19.61
CA LEU A 298 -26.27 9.09 18.39
C LEU A 298 -24.84 8.57 18.52
N ILE A 299 -24.62 7.33 18.08
CA ILE A 299 -23.30 6.73 17.88
C ILE A 299 -23.13 6.52 16.39
N VAL A 300 -22.01 6.94 15.80
CA VAL A 300 -21.68 6.65 14.40
C VAL A 300 -20.36 5.91 14.34
N ALA A 301 -20.37 4.76 13.67
CA ALA A 301 -19.17 4.00 13.36
C ALA A 301 -18.85 4.16 11.87
N THR A 302 -17.61 4.55 11.57
CA THR A 302 -17.05 4.65 10.22
C THR A 302 -15.77 3.84 10.10
N CYS A 303 -15.44 3.38 8.88
CA CYS A 303 -14.24 2.59 8.67
C CYS A 303 -12.95 3.41 8.75
N SER A 304 -13.02 4.71 8.47
CA SER A 304 -11.88 5.62 8.54
C SER A 304 -12.14 6.73 9.56
N PRO A 305 -11.10 7.15 10.30
CA PRO A 305 -11.22 8.16 11.33
C PRO A 305 -11.29 9.56 10.73
N THR A 306 -11.93 10.50 11.43
CA THR A 306 -11.84 11.94 11.13
C THR A 306 -10.48 12.54 11.53
N THR A 307 -9.59 11.73 12.11
CA THR A 307 -8.24 12.12 12.51
C THR A 307 -7.27 11.01 12.17
N THR A 308 -6.27 11.31 11.35
CA THR A 308 -5.17 10.38 11.11
C THR A 308 -3.92 10.97 11.73
N PHE A 309 -3.37 10.34 12.77
CA PHE A 309 -2.07 10.76 13.31
C PHE A 309 -2.04 12.25 13.75
N GLY A 310 -3.10 12.71 14.44
CA GLY A 310 -3.23 14.11 14.88
C GLY A 310 -3.40 15.13 13.76
N LYS A 311 -3.60 14.68 12.51
CA LYS A 311 -4.02 15.50 11.38
C LYS A 311 -5.55 15.43 11.27
N LEU A 312 -6.21 16.58 11.14
CA LEU A 312 -7.64 16.63 10.88
C LEU A 312 -7.91 16.05 9.48
N ALA A 313 -9.03 15.35 9.33
CA ALA A 313 -9.52 14.95 8.02
C ALA A 313 -9.74 16.19 7.16
N ASP A 314 -9.35 16.10 5.89
CA ASP A 314 -9.71 17.12 4.92
C ASP A 314 -11.25 17.13 4.78
N PRO A 315 -11.95 18.27 4.81
CA PRO A 315 -13.38 18.34 4.48
C PRO A 315 -13.70 17.88 3.06
N GLU A 316 -12.68 17.76 2.21
CA GLU A 316 -12.75 17.14 0.89
C GLU A 316 -12.32 15.66 0.90
N ASP A 317 -11.93 15.12 2.06
CA ASP A 317 -11.61 13.71 2.24
C ASP A 317 -12.87 12.87 2.04
N TYR A 318 -12.84 12.09 0.97
CA TYR A 318 -14.01 11.42 0.43
C TYR A 318 -14.55 10.33 1.36
N LYS A 319 -13.74 9.69 2.22
CA LYS A 319 -14.21 8.52 3.00
C LYS A 319 -15.26 8.91 4.04
N ALA A 320 -14.84 9.55 5.13
CA ALA A 320 -15.73 9.87 6.25
C ALA A 320 -16.29 11.30 6.17
N ALA A 321 -15.50 12.29 5.74
CA ALA A 321 -15.93 13.69 5.85
C ALA A 321 -17.13 13.99 4.91
N ASP A 322 -17.07 13.50 3.67
CA ASP A 322 -18.16 13.70 2.70
C ASP A 322 -19.45 12.96 3.08
N ALA A 323 -19.32 11.79 3.71
CA ALA A 323 -20.46 10.94 4.09
C ALA A 323 -21.42 11.61 5.10
N PHE A 324 -20.90 12.31 6.11
CA PHE A 324 -21.73 12.98 7.12
C PHE A 324 -22.46 14.17 6.50
N GLY A 325 -21.74 14.96 5.68
CA GLY A 325 -22.34 16.06 4.93
C GLY A 325 -23.49 15.58 4.05
N GLN A 326 -23.27 14.50 3.29
CA GLN A 326 -24.29 13.87 2.44
C GLN A 326 -25.52 13.34 3.21
N LEU A 327 -25.38 13.02 4.49
CA LEU A 327 -26.47 12.59 5.38
C LEU A 327 -27.16 13.75 6.10
N GLY A 328 -26.62 14.98 6.01
CA GLY A 328 -27.12 16.14 6.72
C GLY A 328 -26.88 16.08 8.23
N ILE A 329 -25.77 15.46 8.66
CA ILE A 329 -25.36 15.44 10.06
C ILE A 329 -24.18 16.38 10.24
N GLU A 330 -24.22 17.14 11.33
CA GLU A 330 -23.08 17.92 11.80
C GLU A 330 -21.83 17.05 12.00
N GLN A 331 -20.67 17.67 11.80
CA GLN A 331 -19.37 17.10 12.12
C GLN A 331 -18.76 17.92 13.25
N PRO A 332 -19.09 17.62 14.52
CA PRO A 332 -18.60 18.40 15.65
C PRO A 332 -17.08 18.47 15.71
N PHE A 333 -16.40 17.49 15.12
CA PHE A 333 -14.95 17.44 15.01
C PHE A 333 -14.32 18.58 14.21
N LEU A 334 -14.96 19.01 13.12
CA LEU A 334 -14.35 19.91 12.13
C LEU A 334 -14.84 21.36 12.32
N PRO A 335 -13.96 22.37 12.16
CA PRO A 335 -14.40 23.77 12.12
C PRO A 335 -15.28 24.05 10.89
N LYS A 336 -16.14 25.07 10.94
CA LYS A 336 -17.06 25.46 9.85
C LYS A 336 -16.30 25.96 8.62
N ASP A 337 -15.28 26.77 8.86
CA ASP A 337 -14.39 27.29 7.83
C ASP A 337 -12.97 26.77 8.06
N VAL A 338 -12.61 25.66 7.43
CA VAL A 338 -11.30 25.02 7.62
C VAL A 338 -10.14 25.89 7.11
N GLU A 339 -10.34 26.73 6.10
CA GLU A 339 -9.30 27.65 5.65
C GLU A 339 -9.20 28.88 6.55
N GLY A 340 -10.33 29.47 6.93
CA GLY A 340 -10.40 30.66 7.79
C GLY A 340 -10.12 30.41 9.28
N SER A 341 -10.27 29.18 9.76
CA SER A 341 -9.96 28.79 11.14
C SER A 341 -8.46 28.56 11.39
N ARG A 342 -7.60 28.71 10.38
CA ARG A 342 -6.15 28.66 10.60
C ARG A 342 -5.64 29.93 11.28
N ARG A 343 -4.96 29.74 12.40
CA ARG A 343 -4.22 30.78 13.13
C ARG A 343 -2.91 31.12 12.42
N ASP A 344 -2.31 32.24 12.80
CA ASP A 344 -1.03 32.72 12.26
C ASP A 344 0.14 31.73 12.46
N ASP A 345 0.04 30.84 13.45
CA ASP A 345 1.02 29.78 13.73
C ASP A 345 0.75 28.48 12.96
N GLY A 346 -0.30 28.43 12.14
CA GLY A 346 -0.71 27.28 11.33
C GLY A 346 -1.63 26.28 12.03
N THR A 347 -1.97 26.49 13.31
CA THR A 347 -2.92 25.64 14.05
C THR A 347 -4.38 26.02 13.76
N TYR A 348 -5.32 25.12 14.06
CA TYR A 348 -6.75 25.39 13.91
C TYR A 348 -7.33 26.06 15.16
N ASP A 349 -8.22 27.02 14.98
CA ASP A 349 -9.12 27.50 16.02
C ASP A 349 -10.25 26.49 16.24
N LEU A 350 -10.16 25.73 17.33
CA LEU A 350 -11.10 24.65 17.65
C LEU A 350 -12.20 25.10 18.62
N THR A 351 -12.31 26.40 18.93
CA THR A 351 -13.30 26.92 19.88
C THR A 351 -14.75 26.68 19.47
N GLU A 352 -15.02 26.58 18.17
CA GLU A 352 -16.34 26.28 17.61
C GLU A 352 -16.62 24.79 17.40
N THR A 353 -15.74 23.90 17.85
CA THR A 353 -15.86 22.43 17.67
C THR A 353 -16.43 21.73 18.91
N GLY A 354 -16.67 20.42 18.80
CA GLY A 354 -17.16 19.58 19.89
C GLY A 354 -18.55 19.98 20.36
N ASP A 355 -18.71 20.15 21.66
CA ASP A 355 -20.00 20.55 22.26
C ASP A 355 -20.57 21.83 21.65
N ALA A 356 -19.75 22.76 21.15
CA ALA A 356 -20.23 23.98 20.51
C ALA A 356 -21.10 23.70 19.27
N ARG A 357 -20.86 22.58 18.58
CA ARG A 357 -21.62 22.12 17.39
C ARG A 357 -22.84 21.26 17.72
N LEU A 358 -23.07 20.97 19.00
CA LEU A 358 -24.23 20.21 19.43
C LEU A 358 -25.35 21.14 19.94
N ARG A 359 -26.60 20.77 19.68
CA ARG A 359 -27.79 21.43 20.26
C ARG A 359 -28.03 20.93 21.69
N PRO A 360 -28.75 21.70 22.54
CA PRO A 360 -29.15 21.22 23.86
C PRO A 360 -29.85 19.86 23.79
N GLY A 361 -29.54 18.97 24.72
CA GLY A 361 -30.05 17.59 24.76
C GLY A 361 -29.30 16.59 23.88
N GLN A 362 -28.43 17.03 22.96
CA GLN A 362 -27.68 16.10 22.11
C GLN A 362 -26.48 15.48 22.82
N CYS A 363 -26.18 14.22 22.47
CA CYS A 363 -25.01 13.47 22.92
C CYS A 363 -24.50 12.61 21.75
N ARG A 364 -23.20 12.68 21.44
CA ARG A 364 -22.64 12.10 20.21
C ARG A 364 -21.31 11.38 20.44
N LEU A 365 -21.20 10.18 19.90
CA LEU A 365 -19.96 9.40 19.86
C LEU A 365 -19.63 9.01 18.41
N ASP A 366 -18.42 9.31 17.96
CA ASP A 366 -17.88 8.83 16.69
C ASP A 366 -16.82 7.76 16.94
N LEU A 367 -16.95 6.61 16.27
CA LEU A 367 -16.08 5.44 16.38
C LEU A 367 -15.44 5.11 15.04
N SER A 368 -14.16 4.76 15.05
CA SER A 368 -13.43 4.39 13.84
C SER A 368 -12.24 3.46 14.09
N GLY A 369 -11.74 2.84 13.01
CA GLY A 369 -10.55 1.99 12.96
C GLY A 369 -9.46 2.56 12.06
N ASP A 370 -8.84 1.72 11.22
CA ASP A 370 -7.85 1.99 10.15
C ASP A 370 -6.47 2.45 10.67
N VAL A 371 -6.43 3.34 11.65
CA VAL A 371 -5.18 3.70 12.32
C VAL A 371 -4.98 2.77 13.51
N HIS A 372 -3.98 1.88 13.38
CA HIS A 372 -3.65 0.85 14.37
C HIS A 372 -3.04 1.36 15.68
N HIS A 373 -3.81 2.13 16.42
CA HIS A 373 -3.64 2.51 17.83
C HIS A 373 -5.00 2.84 18.44
N TYR A 374 -5.01 3.05 19.75
CA TYR A 374 -6.10 3.77 20.41
C TYR A 374 -5.74 5.25 20.54
N ALA A 375 -6.62 6.12 20.07
CA ALA A 375 -6.56 7.56 20.29
C ALA A 375 -7.98 8.12 20.48
N ARG A 376 -8.20 8.86 21.57
CA ARG A 376 -9.46 9.58 21.79
C ARG A 376 -9.27 11.07 21.64
N TYR A 377 -10.04 11.68 20.77
CA TYR A 377 -10.10 13.13 20.56
C TYR A 377 -11.43 13.67 21.08
N TRP A 378 -11.43 14.91 21.61
CA TRP A 378 -12.55 15.45 22.38
C TRP A 378 -12.98 14.51 23.52
N GLY A 379 -14.09 14.84 24.19
CA GLY A 379 -14.54 14.14 25.40
C GLY A 379 -13.99 14.77 26.68
N PRO A 380 -14.46 14.29 27.84
CA PRO A 380 -14.04 14.84 29.12
C PRO A 380 -12.55 14.59 29.32
N PRO A 381 -11.89 15.40 30.17
CA PRO A 381 -10.50 15.17 30.56
C PRO A 381 -10.32 13.73 31.03
N PRO A 382 -9.24 13.05 30.61
CA PRO A 382 -9.01 11.67 31.01
C PRO A 382 -8.75 11.60 32.53
N PRO A 383 -8.99 10.45 33.19
CA PRO A 383 -8.73 10.29 34.62
C PRO A 383 -7.30 10.67 35.01
N ALA A 384 -7.08 11.17 36.23
CA ALA A 384 -5.73 11.48 36.71
C ALA A 384 -4.82 10.23 36.68
N GLY A 385 -3.60 10.38 36.15
CA GLY A 385 -2.66 9.27 35.94
C GLY A 385 -3.00 8.38 34.75
N SER A 386 -3.95 8.80 33.90
CA SER A 386 -4.17 8.21 32.57
C SER A 386 -2.92 8.26 31.70
N ILE A 387 -2.90 7.46 30.64
CA ILE A 387 -1.82 7.57 29.66
C ILE A 387 -1.94 8.94 29.01
N GLU A 388 -1.02 9.81 29.39
CA GLU A 388 -0.88 11.13 28.82
C GLU A 388 -0.67 11.02 27.29
N PRO A 389 -1.19 12.00 26.53
CA PRO A 389 -1.09 11.99 25.07
C PRO A 389 0.36 12.13 24.66
N ARG A 390 0.64 12.16 23.36
CA ARG A 390 1.98 12.43 22.82
C ARG A 390 2.66 13.57 23.56
N VAL A 391 3.87 13.32 24.05
CA VAL A 391 4.72 14.26 24.78
C VAL A 391 5.93 14.50 23.88
N GLY A 392 5.93 15.61 23.14
CA GLY A 392 7.10 15.93 22.33
C GLY A 392 8.30 16.21 23.22
N GLU A 393 9.43 15.55 22.93
CA GLU A 393 10.73 15.97 23.43
C GLU A 393 11.33 17.03 22.50
N GLY A 394 11.64 18.22 23.04
CA GLY A 394 12.39 19.29 22.36
C GLY A 394 11.62 20.60 22.16
N SER A 395 12.25 21.57 21.47
CA SER A 395 11.67 22.88 21.13
C SER A 395 10.48 22.80 20.14
N ASP A 396 10.20 21.61 19.63
CA ASP A 396 9.09 21.26 18.73
C ASP A 396 7.96 20.50 19.47
N ALA A 397 7.86 20.63 20.79
CA ALA A 397 6.78 20.00 21.57
C ALA A 397 5.39 20.38 21.02
N PRO A 398 4.37 19.48 21.09
CA PRO A 398 3.05 19.72 20.55
C PRO A 398 2.49 21.07 21.00
N LYS A 399 2.23 21.95 20.04
CA LYS A 399 1.59 23.25 20.27
C LYS A 399 0.09 23.19 20.08
N ALA A 400 -0.40 22.13 19.44
CA ALA A 400 -1.81 21.94 19.17
C ALA A 400 -2.65 21.92 20.45
N GLU A 401 -3.84 22.51 20.35
CA GLU A 401 -4.81 22.49 21.43
C GLU A 401 -5.31 21.07 21.69
N ARG A 402 -5.76 20.88 22.93
CA ARG A 402 -6.41 19.66 23.40
C ARG A 402 -7.86 20.02 23.76
N PRO A 403 -8.76 20.10 22.78
CA PRO A 403 -10.14 20.48 23.04
C PRO A 403 -10.85 19.40 23.88
N ALA A 404 -11.67 19.83 24.82
CA ALA A 404 -12.48 18.96 25.68
C ALA A 404 -13.97 19.15 25.36
N SER A 405 -14.78 18.15 25.66
CA SER A 405 -16.23 18.18 25.48
C SER A 405 -16.92 17.19 26.42
N GLU A 406 -18.06 17.54 26.97
CA GLU A 406 -18.81 16.66 27.86
C GLU A 406 -19.84 15.81 27.11
N SER A 407 -20.25 16.25 25.91
CA SER A 407 -21.35 15.64 25.14
C SER A 407 -20.90 15.03 23.82
N TYR A 408 -19.63 15.23 23.44
CA TYR A 408 -19.04 14.72 22.20
C TYR A 408 -17.69 14.06 22.43
N SER A 409 -17.43 12.93 21.75
CA SER A 409 -16.08 12.37 21.59
C SER A 409 -15.91 11.64 20.25
N SER A 410 -14.71 11.70 19.70
CA SER A 410 -14.26 10.94 18.53
C SER A 410 -13.16 9.97 18.94
N VAL A 411 -13.37 8.68 18.68
CA VAL A 411 -12.48 7.60 19.11
C VAL A 411 -11.98 6.83 17.90
N VAL A 412 -10.65 6.73 17.82
CA VAL A 412 -9.91 5.86 16.91
C VAL A 412 -9.47 4.64 17.72
N SER A 413 -9.87 3.45 17.32
CA SER A 413 -9.67 2.21 18.11
C SER A 413 -9.24 1.06 17.20
N GLY A 414 -8.14 1.27 16.46
CA GLY A 414 -7.75 0.40 15.35
C GLY A 414 -6.76 -0.72 15.68
N ILE A 415 -6.57 -1.11 16.95
CA ILE A 415 -5.58 -2.14 17.32
C ILE A 415 -6.24 -3.43 17.85
N GLY A 416 -7.38 -3.82 17.28
CA GLY A 416 -8.12 -5.04 17.66
C GLY A 416 -7.49 -6.37 17.23
N GLY A 417 -6.45 -6.34 16.41
CA GLY A 417 -5.73 -7.52 15.94
C GLY A 417 -4.57 -7.21 15.00
N ALA A 418 -4.63 -6.02 14.38
CA ALA A 418 -3.61 -5.41 13.53
C ALA A 418 -2.28 -5.18 14.24
N PHE A 419 -1.21 -5.15 13.45
CA PHE A 419 0.09 -4.67 13.91
C PHE A 419 -0.01 -3.20 14.39
N HIS A 420 0.82 -2.82 15.36
CA HIS A 420 0.85 -1.45 15.89
C HIS A 420 1.44 -0.41 14.92
N HIS A 421 0.71 0.68 14.67
CA HIS A 421 1.25 1.88 14.00
C HIS A 421 2.04 2.73 15.00
N PRO A 422 3.26 3.19 14.68
CA PRO A 422 4.06 3.96 15.63
C PRO A 422 3.33 5.19 16.18
N SER A 423 3.32 5.38 17.50
CA SER A 423 2.62 6.48 18.19
C SER A 423 3.33 7.84 18.10
N GLN A 424 4.49 7.95 17.42
CA GLN A 424 5.30 9.19 17.29
C GLN A 424 4.96 10.01 16.06
N THR A 425 4.02 9.53 15.26
CA THR A 425 3.75 10.03 13.92
C THR A 425 2.66 11.07 14.04
N TYR A 426 2.99 12.35 14.17
CA TYR A 426 1.96 13.39 14.29
C TYR A 426 2.24 14.62 13.43
N VAL A 427 1.15 15.21 12.93
CA VAL A 427 1.16 16.44 12.12
C VAL A 427 0.90 17.68 12.99
N ASP A 428 0.58 17.48 14.28
CA ASP A 428 0.38 18.52 15.31
C ASP A 428 -0.72 19.54 14.95
N GLU A 429 -1.83 19.08 14.35
CA GLU A 429 -3.02 19.93 14.11
C GLU A 429 -4.01 19.86 15.28
N VAL A 430 -4.17 18.68 15.88
CA VAL A 430 -4.99 18.47 17.09
C VAL A 430 -4.37 17.40 17.99
N ARG A 431 -4.44 17.60 19.32
CA ARG A 431 -3.91 16.67 20.31
C ARG A 431 -5.01 15.82 20.93
N GLU A 432 -4.77 14.51 21.01
CA GLU A 432 -5.69 13.56 21.64
C GLU A 432 -5.82 13.78 23.16
N GLN A 433 -6.95 13.38 23.75
CA GLN A 433 -7.21 13.27 25.18
C GLN A 433 -6.56 12.02 25.80
N SER A 434 -6.45 10.93 25.06
CA SER A 434 -5.76 9.71 25.50
C SER A 434 -5.16 8.97 24.30
N LEU A 435 -4.02 8.31 24.52
CA LEU A 435 -3.28 7.55 23.50
C LEU A 435 -2.79 6.23 24.08
N TYR A 436 -2.99 5.12 23.37
CA TYR A 436 -2.40 3.83 23.73
C TYR A 436 -1.91 3.06 22.50
N PRO A 437 -0.69 2.48 22.55
CA PRO A 437 0.33 2.59 23.60
C PRO A 437 0.97 3.99 23.65
N SER A 438 1.57 4.29 24.80
CA SER A 438 2.34 5.53 24.97
C SER A 438 3.53 5.61 24.02
N GLU A 439 3.99 6.83 23.76
CA GLU A 439 5.05 7.06 22.80
C GLU A 439 6.33 6.29 23.11
N ALA A 440 6.84 6.41 24.34
CA ALA A 440 8.06 5.74 24.75
C ALA A 440 7.99 4.20 24.57
N ARG A 441 6.82 3.59 24.82
CA ARG A 441 6.60 2.15 24.61
C ARG A 441 6.61 1.81 23.12
N SER A 442 5.85 2.56 22.32
CA SER A 442 5.81 2.42 20.86
C SER A 442 7.21 2.51 20.23
N THR A 443 7.95 3.60 20.49
CA THR A 443 9.31 3.79 19.94
C THR A 443 10.25 2.68 20.38
N GLY A 444 10.13 2.24 21.64
CA GLY A 444 10.94 1.14 22.18
C GLY A 444 10.77 -0.15 21.39
N GLU A 445 9.54 -0.52 21.04
CA GLU A 445 9.24 -1.71 20.24
C GLU A 445 9.70 -1.57 18.78
N VAL A 446 9.50 -0.40 18.17
CA VAL A 446 10.00 -0.12 16.81
C VAL A 446 11.53 -0.22 16.78
N ALA A 447 12.22 0.37 17.76
CA ALA A 447 13.68 0.32 17.88
C ALA A 447 14.21 -1.10 18.08
N HIS A 448 13.46 -1.96 18.78
CA HIS A 448 13.84 -3.36 18.98
C HIS A 448 13.72 -4.21 17.70
N THR A 449 12.95 -3.75 16.72
CA THR A 449 12.57 -4.55 15.55
C THR A 449 13.17 -4.07 14.24
N ILE A 450 13.16 -2.76 13.95
CA ILE A 450 13.37 -2.24 12.59
C ILE A 450 14.78 -2.44 12.02
N PHE A 451 15.83 -2.41 12.86
CA PHE A 451 17.22 -2.55 12.41
C PHE A 451 17.68 -4.01 12.25
N LYS A 452 16.86 -4.98 12.67
CA LYS A 452 17.16 -6.40 12.53
C LYS A 452 16.74 -6.87 11.15
N PHE A 453 17.70 -7.16 10.28
CA PHE A 453 17.41 -7.51 8.88
C PHE A 453 16.46 -8.71 8.74
N TRP A 454 16.49 -9.67 9.69
CA TRP A 454 15.60 -10.83 9.68
C TRP A 454 14.14 -10.49 9.99
N ASN A 455 13.86 -9.37 10.67
CA ASN A 455 12.49 -8.90 10.86
C ASN A 455 11.94 -8.34 9.55
N ILE A 456 12.73 -7.52 8.84
CA ILE A 456 12.38 -7.01 7.51
C ILE A 456 12.23 -8.18 6.51
N TRP A 457 13.11 -9.17 6.59
CA TRP A 457 13.03 -10.40 5.81
C TRP A 457 11.70 -11.13 6.04
N GLY A 458 11.30 -11.31 7.30
CA GLY A 458 10.03 -11.92 7.67
C GLY A 458 8.83 -11.06 7.28
N GLY A 459 9.00 -9.75 7.17
CA GLY A 459 7.98 -8.74 6.89
C GLY A 459 7.49 -8.69 5.44
N GLY A 460 8.10 -9.42 4.51
CA GLY A 460 7.61 -9.57 3.14
C GLY A 460 8.68 -9.93 2.12
N TYR A 461 8.62 -9.37 0.90
CA TYR A 461 9.52 -9.69 -0.22
C TYR A 461 10.62 -8.65 -0.46
N VAL A 462 10.94 -7.79 0.51
CA VAL A 462 12.11 -6.88 0.41
C VAL A 462 13.40 -7.66 0.14
N TRP A 463 13.61 -8.79 0.83
CA TRP A 463 14.76 -9.66 0.60
C TRP A 463 14.78 -10.23 -0.82
N LEU A 464 13.61 -10.54 -1.40
CA LEU A 464 13.50 -11.09 -2.74
C LEU A 464 13.79 -10.00 -3.79
N ALA A 465 13.34 -8.77 -3.56
CA ALA A 465 13.70 -7.63 -4.39
C ALA A 465 15.21 -7.39 -4.37
N GLY A 466 15.83 -7.40 -3.19
CA GLY A 466 17.29 -7.32 -3.03
C GLY A 466 18.04 -8.47 -3.69
N LEU A 467 17.50 -9.69 -3.58
CA LEU A 467 18.04 -10.88 -4.24
C LEU A 467 18.03 -10.72 -5.75
N ILE A 468 16.87 -10.41 -6.33
CA ILE A 468 16.70 -10.26 -7.79
C ILE A 468 17.58 -9.12 -8.28
N ALA A 469 17.56 -7.96 -7.61
CA ALA A 469 18.38 -6.81 -8.00
C ALA A 469 19.88 -7.16 -8.00
N ALA A 470 20.41 -7.69 -6.90
CA ALA A 470 21.83 -8.01 -6.80
C ALA A 470 22.23 -9.17 -7.73
N PHE A 471 21.39 -10.21 -7.83
CA PHE A 471 21.60 -11.31 -8.77
C PHE A 471 21.65 -10.81 -10.20
N VAL A 472 20.64 -10.06 -10.65
CA VAL A 472 20.52 -9.62 -12.04
C VAL A 472 21.63 -8.65 -12.42
N ILE A 473 21.98 -7.71 -11.53
CA ILE A 473 23.07 -6.75 -11.77
C ILE A 473 24.40 -7.50 -11.87
N TYR A 474 24.69 -8.42 -10.95
CA TYR A 474 25.92 -9.20 -10.98
C TYR A 474 25.96 -10.17 -12.17
N PHE A 475 24.83 -10.83 -12.46
CA PHE A 475 24.67 -11.71 -13.60
C PHE A 475 24.90 -10.96 -14.90
N ALA A 476 24.28 -9.80 -15.11
CA ALA A 476 24.49 -8.95 -16.28
C ALA A 476 25.95 -8.52 -16.44
N PHE A 477 26.65 -8.28 -15.33
CA PHE A 477 28.07 -7.94 -15.31
C PHE A 477 28.99 -9.13 -15.67
N SER A 478 28.60 -10.35 -15.30
CA SER A 478 29.49 -11.52 -15.38
C SER A 478 29.15 -12.53 -16.47
N VAL A 479 27.90 -12.59 -16.95
CA VAL A 479 27.39 -13.73 -17.73
C VAL A 479 26.94 -13.37 -19.16
N PRO A 480 25.86 -12.58 -19.39
CA PRO A 480 25.45 -12.26 -20.76
C PRO A 480 26.53 -11.45 -21.46
N GLN A 481 26.97 -11.96 -22.60
CA GLN A 481 28.03 -11.34 -23.36
C GLN A 481 27.69 -9.89 -23.76
N SER A 482 26.46 -9.65 -24.23
CA SER A 482 25.97 -8.34 -24.67
C SER A 482 25.95 -7.31 -23.53
N SER A 483 25.34 -7.63 -22.39
CA SER A 483 25.33 -6.75 -21.19
C SER A 483 26.74 -6.50 -20.65
N ARG A 484 27.58 -7.53 -20.52
CA ARG A 484 28.95 -7.39 -20.00
C ARG A 484 29.81 -6.50 -20.91
N GLU A 485 29.78 -6.74 -22.22
CA GLU A 485 30.50 -5.93 -23.20
C GLU A 485 30.01 -4.49 -23.21
N PHE A 486 28.71 -4.25 -23.03
CA PHE A 486 28.17 -2.89 -22.88
C PHE A 486 28.68 -2.21 -21.60
N ILE A 487 28.54 -2.86 -20.43
CA ILE A 487 28.92 -2.31 -19.13
C ILE A 487 30.43 -2.02 -19.06
N ASN A 488 31.28 -2.89 -19.57
CA ASN A 488 32.74 -2.70 -19.57
C ASN A 488 33.22 -1.52 -20.43
N ASN A 489 32.37 -1.02 -21.34
CA ASN A 489 32.69 0.09 -22.24
C ASN A 489 32.02 1.41 -21.83
N LEU A 490 31.29 1.47 -20.71
CA LEU A 490 30.67 2.69 -20.19
C LEU A 490 31.74 3.68 -19.67
N PRO A 491 31.79 4.93 -20.17
CA PRO A 491 32.93 5.82 -19.95
C PRO A 491 33.23 6.22 -18.50
N HIS A 492 32.34 5.96 -17.52
CA HIS A 492 32.56 6.34 -16.12
C HIS A 492 32.06 5.33 -15.07
N PHE A 493 31.56 4.15 -15.47
CA PHE A 493 31.28 3.08 -14.50
C PHE A 493 32.54 2.29 -14.11
N GLY A 494 33.64 2.51 -14.85
CA GLY A 494 34.96 2.05 -14.48
C GLY A 494 35.56 2.91 -13.36
N LEU A 495 35.24 2.58 -12.11
CA LEU A 495 36.07 2.91 -10.93
C LEU A 495 37.46 2.19 -10.99
N GLY A 496 38.01 1.94 -12.18
CA GLY A 496 39.15 1.05 -12.42
C GLY A 496 38.84 -0.45 -12.25
N LEU A 497 37.57 -0.86 -12.30
CA LEU A 497 37.14 -2.23 -11.93
C LEU A 497 37.21 -3.27 -13.08
N ALA A 498 37.27 -2.84 -14.34
CA ALA A 498 37.37 -3.69 -15.54
C ALA A 498 38.05 -2.96 -16.71
N GLN A 499 38.70 -3.71 -17.61
CA GLN A 499 39.28 -3.22 -18.86
C GLN A 499 38.21 -3.17 -19.98
N SER A 500 38.33 -2.23 -20.92
CA SER A 500 37.48 -2.15 -22.11
C SER A 500 37.56 -3.45 -22.92
N THR A 501 36.40 -3.95 -23.38
CA THR A 501 36.29 -5.21 -24.13
C THR A 501 35.78 -4.99 -25.55
N GLN A 502 36.30 -5.73 -26.52
CA GLN A 502 35.75 -5.74 -27.89
C GLN A 502 34.31 -6.28 -27.89
N ILE A 503 33.41 -5.60 -28.61
CA ILE A 503 32.01 -6.00 -28.74
C ILE A 503 31.90 -7.00 -29.89
N ARG A 504 31.33 -8.19 -29.66
CA ARG A 504 31.21 -9.25 -30.68
C ARG A 504 29.76 -9.47 -31.10
N PRO A 505 29.50 -9.95 -32.34
CA PRO A 505 28.16 -10.34 -32.74
C PRO A 505 27.70 -11.54 -31.91
N THR A 506 26.40 -11.62 -31.64
CA THR A 506 25.81 -12.65 -30.75
C THR A 506 25.18 -13.83 -31.52
N VAL A 507 25.04 -13.72 -32.85
CA VAL A 507 24.63 -14.79 -33.76
C VAL A 507 25.86 -15.61 -34.18
N PHE A 508 25.75 -16.93 -34.20
CA PHE A 508 26.83 -17.78 -34.74
C PHE A 508 26.91 -17.60 -36.25
N PRO A 509 28.12 -17.57 -36.85
CA PRO A 509 28.27 -17.74 -38.30
C PRO A 509 27.56 -19.02 -38.75
N ASP A 510 26.99 -19.03 -39.94
CA ASP A 510 26.33 -20.21 -40.51
C ASP A 510 27.30 -21.41 -40.47
N PRO A 511 26.95 -22.55 -39.86
CA PRO A 511 27.80 -23.75 -39.85
C PRO A 511 28.21 -24.23 -41.25
N ASN A 512 27.51 -23.79 -42.30
CA ASN A 512 27.81 -24.12 -43.68
C ASN A 512 28.81 -23.18 -44.35
N GLU A 513 29.13 -22.03 -43.75
CA GLU A 513 30.12 -21.09 -44.32
C GLU A 513 31.57 -21.58 -44.12
N ASN A 514 31.82 -22.36 -43.06
CA ASN A 514 33.14 -22.94 -42.76
C ASN A 514 33.39 -24.34 -43.34
N LYS A 515 32.40 -24.99 -43.96
CA LYS A 515 32.63 -26.30 -44.62
C LYS A 515 33.47 -26.23 -45.89
N ASN A 516 33.69 -25.03 -46.43
CA ASN A 516 34.58 -24.82 -47.58
C ASN A 516 36.03 -24.52 -47.18
N ALA A 517 36.35 -24.45 -45.87
CA ALA A 517 37.69 -24.11 -45.38
C ALA A 517 38.47 -25.28 -44.76
N GLU A 518 37.86 -26.44 -44.51
CA GLU A 518 38.50 -27.59 -43.83
C GLU A 518 38.86 -28.78 -44.75
N THR A 519 38.77 -28.64 -46.07
CA THR A 519 39.30 -29.65 -47.01
C THR A 519 40.36 -29.08 -47.96
N SER A 520 41.50 -28.69 -47.41
CA SER A 520 42.78 -28.76 -48.15
C SER A 520 43.97 -28.60 -47.20
N GLY A 521 44.29 -29.68 -46.49
CA GLY A 521 45.63 -29.87 -45.95
C GLY A 521 46.61 -30.25 -47.07
N ALA A 522 47.79 -29.63 -47.02
CA ALA A 522 49.04 -29.97 -47.70
C ALA A 522 49.22 -29.55 -49.19
N GLY A 523 50.04 -28.51 -49.36
CA GLY A 523 51.14 -28.51 -50.33
C GLY A 523 50.85 -28.00 -51.74
N LYS A 524 51.04 -26.69 -51.96
CA LYS A 524 51.98 -26.11 -52.94
C LYS A 524 51.73 -24.61 -53.06
N GLN A 525 52.82 -23.85 -52.99
CA GLN A 525 52.89 -22.51 -53.58
C GLN A 525 52.53 -22.63 -55.07
N GLU A 526 51.49 -21.93 -55.52
CA GLU A 526 51.49 -21.13 -56.75
C GLU A 526 50.15 -20.38 -56.92
N THR A 527 50.25 -19.06 -56.75
CA THR A 527 49.55 -18.00 -57.49
C THR A 527 48.19 -18.28 -58.14
N SER A 528 47.14 -17.69 -57.55
CA SER A 528 46.01 -17.14 -58.33
C SER A 528 45.64 -15.75 -57.79
N THR A 529 46.28 -14.76 -58.38
CA THR A 529 45.79 -13.40 -58.68
C THR A 529 44.32 -13.11 -58.36
N VAL A 530 44.07 -12.47 -57.22
CA VAL A 530 43.00 -11.47 -57.13
C VAL A 530 43.60 -10.17 -57.64
N LYS A 531 43.08 -9.71 -58.79
CA LYS A 531 43.54 -8.49 -59.48
C LYS A 531 43.57 -7.31 -58.50
N SER A 532 44.77 -6.79 -58.28
CA SER A 532 44.95 -5.40 -57.90
C SER A 532 44.55 -4.53 -59.10
N ALA A 533 43.68 -3.56 -58.87
CA ALA A 533 43.77 -2.29 -59.57
C ALA A 533 44.59 -1.39 -58.63
N GLY A 534 45.87 -1.26 -58.93
CA GLY A 534 46.77 -0.39 -58.18
C GLY A 534 46.52 1.09 -58.49
N GLY A 535 46.82 1.93 -57.50
CA GLY A 535 46.98 3.36 -57.69
C GLY A 535 47.00 4.14 -56.39
N GLY A 536 48.20 4.37 -55.84
CA GLY A 536 48.53 5.53 -54.99
C GLY A 536 48.01 5.51 -53.55
N GLY A 537 48.87 5.90 -52.61
CA GLY A 537 48.48 6.09 -51.22
C GLY A 537 47.37 7.13 -51.11
N GLU A 538 46.29 6.79 -50.41
CA GLU A 538 45.29 7.75 -49.98
C GLU A 538 44.52 7.16 -48.80
N SER A 539 44.69 7.81 -47.64
CA SER A 539 43.71 8.03 -46.57
C SER A 539 42.64 6.96 -46.35
N SER A 540 42.63 6.39 -45.14
CA SER A 540 41.43 6.10 -44.33
C SER A 540 40.12 6.52 -45.01
N LYS A 541 39.60 5.70 -45.95
CA LYS A 541 38.27 5.93 -46.51
C LYS A 541 37.28 5.60 -45.40
N THR A 542 36.71 6.66 -44.84
CA THR A 542 35.53 6.64 -43.98
C THR A 542 34.52 5.71 -44.65
N GLU A 543 34.24 4.57 -44.02
CA GLU A 543 33.23 3.66 -44.52
C GLU A 543 31.89 4.39 -44.43
N GLU A 544 31.40 4.86 -45.57
CA GLU A 544 30.24 5.73 -45.65
C GLU A 544 29.00 4.89 -45.31
N ILE A 545 28.52 5.01 -44.07
CA ILE A 545 27.33 4.29 -43.58
C ILE A 545 26.11 4.86 -44.32
N ARG A 546 25.75 4.25 -45.46
CA ARG A 546 24.62 4.66 -46.31
C ARG A 546 23.37 3.85 -45.98
N SER A 547 22.27 4.52 -45.63
CA SER A 547 20.97 3.85 -45.42
C SER A 547 20.36 3.32 -46.73
N ARG A 548 19.72 2.15 -46.66
CA ARG A 548 19.12 1.46 -47.82
C ARG A 548 17.93 2.20 -48.46
N TRP A 549 17.15 2.97 -47.69
CA TRP A 549 16.05 3.77 -48.24
C TRP A 549 16.49 5.13 -48.80
N ARG A 550 17.64 5.70 -48.40
CA ARG A 550 18.14 6.94 -49.04
C ARG A 550 18.52 6.66 -50.48
N LYS A 551 18.99 5.43 -50.75
CA LYS A 551 19.14 4.90 -52.12
C LYS A 551 17.80 4.75 -52.85
N TRP A 552 16.74 4.35 -52.15
CA TRP A 552 15.39 4.21 -52.72
C TRP A 552 14.69 5.56 -52.99
N LEU A 553 14.93 6.57 -52.14
CA LEU A 553 14.35 7.92 -52.21
C LEU A 553 15.20 8.94 -53.01
N GLY A 554 16.36 8.53 -53.54
CA GLY A 554 17.19 9.40 -54.39
C GLY A 554 17.85 10.61 -53.71
N LEU A 555 17.87 10.67 -52.37
CA LEU A 555 18.41 11.80 -51.60
C LEU A 555 19.96 11.71 -51.50
N ARG A 556 20.68 12.75 -51.95
CA ARG A 556 22.16 12.88 -51.83
C ARG A 556 22.55 13.99 -50.83
N GLY A 557 23.52 13.71 -49.94
CA GLY A 557 24.12 14.63 -48.95
C GLY A 557 23.17 14.95 -47.77
N VAL A 558 23.55 14.98 -46.49
CA VAL A 558 24.75 15.50 -45.84
C VAL A 558 25.15 14.55 -44.69
N PHE A 559 26.32 13.91 -44.80
CA PHE A 559 27.06 13.40 -43.64
C PHE A 559 28.29 14.30 -43.56
N ILE A 560 28.30 15.26 -42.64
CA ILE A 560 29.49 16.04 -42.31
C ILE A 560 30.09 15.32 -41.10
N PRO A 561 31.07 14.41 -41.28
CA PRO A 561 31.94 14.10 -40.16
C PRO A 561 32.64 15.41 -39.77
N PRO A 562 32.87 15.70 -38.47
CA PRO A 562 33.71 16.83 -38.12
C PRO A 562 35.03 16.70 -38.88
N GLU A 563 35.55 17.81 -39.44
CA GLU A 563 36.68 17.84 -40.39
C GLU A 563 37.94 17.10 -39.91
N ASN A 564 38.01 16.74 -38.62
CA ASN A 564 39.12 16.07 -37.97
C ASN A 564 38.78 14.69 -37.37
N TRP A 565 37.71 14.01 -37.80
CA TRP A 565 37.41 12.65 -37.30
C TRP A 565 38.37 11.61 -37.88
N ILE A 566 39.35 11.22 -37.06
CA ILE A 566 40.28 10.11 -37.32
C ILE A 566 39.72 8.87 -36.60
N PRO A 567 39.44 7.75 -37.29
CA PRO A 567 39.07 6.51 -36.61
C PRO A 567 40.21 6.12 -35.64
N PRO A 568 39.92 5.65 -34.42
CA PRO A 568 40.98 5.19 -33.53
C PRO A 568 41.75 4.03 -34.19
N ASP A 569 43.06 4.19 -34.40
CA ASP A 569 43.96 3.15 -34.95
C ASP A 569 44.30 2.07 -33.89
N PRO A 570 44.48 0.78 -34.26
CA PRO A 570 43.96 0.06 -35.41
C PRO A 570 42.86 -0.91 -34.93
N CYS A 571 41.60 -0.64 -35.25
CA CYS A 571 40.60 -1.71 -35.22
C CYS A 571 40.99 -2.76 -36.26
N GLN A 572 41.02 -4.04 -35.86
CA GLN A 572 41.36 -5.11 -36.80
C GLN A 572 40.38 -5.08 -37.98
N PRO A 573 40.83 -5.35 -39.22
CA PRO A 573 40.00 -5.28 -40.43
C PRO A 573 38.67 -6.02 -40.33
N ASP A 574 38.65 -7.14 -39.59
CA ASP A 574 37.49 -8.02 -39.44
C ASP A 574 36.61 -7.70 -38.20
N SER A 575 36.89 -6.62 -37.48
CA SER A 575 36.11 -6.23 -36.29
C SER A 575 34.80 -5.53 -36.68
N PRO A 576 33.64 -5.94 -36.12
CA PRO A 576 32.38 -5.26 -36.37
C PRO A 576 32.45 -3.81 -35.87
N ARG A 577 31.90 -2.90 -36.66
CA ARG A 577 31.90 -1.45 -36.40
C ARG A 577 30.53 -1.02 -35.87
N TYR A 578 30.51 -0.59 -34.62
CA TYR A 578 29.29 -0.17 -33.93
C TYR A 578 29.29 1.33 -33.63
N PHE A 579 28.13 1.92 -33.40
CA PHE A 579 28.03 3.32 -32.95
C PHE A 579 28.57 3.55 -31.53
N TYR A 580 28.75 2.49 -30.75
CA TYR A 580 29.22 2.51 -29.36
C TYR A 580 30.26 1.40 -29.13
N GLY A 581 31.34 1.71 -28.41
CA GLY A 581 32.41 0.75 -28.07
C GLY A 581 33.82 1.18 -28.53
N PRO A 582 34.83 0.31 -28.40
CA PRO A 582 36.23 0.61 -28.74
C PRO A 582 36.45 0.79 -30.26
N CYS A 583 35.70 0.07 -31.10
CA CYS A 583 35.66 0.24 -32.57
C CYS A 583 34.47 1.08 -33.02
N ARG A 584 34.37 2.31 -32.48
CA ARG A 584 33.25 3.21 -32.73
C ARG A 584 33.29 3.87 -34.10
N VAL A 585 32.13 3.92 -34.75
CA VAL A 585 31.87 4.75 -35.94
C VAL A 585 30.81 5.82 -35.61
N PRO A 586 30.89 7.02 -36.19
CA PRO A 586 29.93 8.09 -35.92
C PRO A 586 28.53 7.67 -36.38
N ALA A 587 27.56 7.77 -35.47
CA ALA A 587 26.17 7.55 -35.81
C ALA A 587 25.62 8.72 -36.64
N PRO A 588 24.89 8.44 -37.74
CA PRO A 588 24.29 9.49 -38.55
C PRO A 588 23.19 10.23 -37.80
N TRP A 589 22.95 11.50 -38.16
CA TRP A 589 21.97 12.34 -37.46
C TRP A 589 20.54 11.78 -37.53
N ASP A 590 20.18 11.10 -38.61
CA ASP A 590 18.84 10.52 -38.80
C ASP A 590 18.61 9.28 -37.92
N PHE A 591 19.67 8.54 -37.56
CA PHE A 591 19.60 7.52 -36.51
C PHE A 591 19.20 8.14 -35.17
N TRP A 592 19.88 9.21 -34.73
CA TRP A 592 19.56 9.88 -33.48
C TRP A 592 18.15 10.46 -33.49
N VAL A 593 17.77 11.12 -34.59
CA VAL A 593 16.39 11.63 -34.76
C VAL A 593 15.37 10.49 -34.66
N GLY A 594 15.61 9.34 -35.30
CA GLY A 594 14.74 8.18 -35.19
C GLY A 594 14.57 7.67 -33.76
N ILE A 595 15.68 7.55 -33.01
CA ILE A 595 15.67 7.16 -31.59
C ILE A 595 14.89 8.17 -30.74
N PHE A 596 15.16 9.47 -30.89
CA PHE A 596 14.50 10.52 -30.12
C PHE A 596 13.00 10.56 -30.41
N ILE A 597 12.59 10.47 -31.68
CA ILE A 597 11.18 10.45 -32.07
C ILE A 597 10.47 9.23 -31.46
N ALA A 598 11.06 8.03 -31.54
CA ALA A 598 10.45 6.81 -30.99
C ALA A 598 10.33 6.85 -29.46
N LEU A 599 11.38 7.31 -28.76
CA LEU A 599 11.34 7.48 -27.30
C LEU A 599 10.31 8.53 -26.88
N PHE A 600 10.32 9.69 -27.52
CA PHE A 600 9.42 10.80 -27.17
C PHE A 600 7.96 10.46 -27.48
N ALA A 601 7.68 9.72 -28.56
CA ALA A 601 6.32 9.27 -28.89
C ALA A 601 5.68 8.38 -27.82
N SER A 602 6.49 7.71 -26.99
CA SER A 602 6.01 6.82 -25.94
C SER A 602 5.46 7.57 -24.73
N VAL A 603 6.00 8.76 -24.42
CA VAL A 603 5.69 9.51 -23.19
C VAL A 603 4.26 10.10 -23.18
N PRO A 604 3.78 10.79 -24.24
CA PRO A 604 2.43 11.35 -24.28
C PRO A 604 1.33 10.29 -24.15
N LEU A 605 1.55 9.09 -24.69
CA LEU A 605 0.57 8.00 -24.65
C LEU A 605 0.41 7.43 -23.24
N ILE A 606 1.53 7.26 -22.52
CA ILE A 606 1.52 6.90 -21.10
C ILE A 606 0.80 7.99 -20.30
N PHE A 607 1.11 9.27 -20.53
CA PHE A 607 0.47 10.38 -19.81
C PHE A 607 -1.04 10.49 -20.09
N ALA A 608 -1.46 10.28 -21.35
CA ALA A 608 -2.87 10.30 -21.75
C ALA A 608 -3.71 9.23 -21.03
N THR A 609 -3.10 8.13 -20.60
CA THR A 609 -3.76 7.08 -19.80
C THR A 609 -4.21 7.60 -18.43
N PHE A 610 -3.49 8.58 -17.87
CA PHE A 610 -3.73 9.11 -16.52
C PHE A 610 -4.39 10.50 -16.51
N ARG A 611 -4.57 11.16 -17.66
CA ARG A 611 -5.10 12.53 -17.75
C ARG A 611 -6.62 12.53 -17.91
N LYS A 612 -7.35 12.90 -16.85
CA LYS A 612 -8.83 12.98 -16.85
C LYS A 612 -9.39 13.99 -17.87
N GLY A 613 -8.78 15.17 -17.98
CA GLY A 613 -9.24 16.24 -18.88
C GLY A 613 -9.21 15.92 -20.39
N LEU A 614 -8.73 14.75 -20.81
CA LEU A 614 -8.89 14.28 -22.20
C LEU A 614 -10.26 13.64 -22.47
N TYR A 615 -11.02 13.38 -21.41
CA TYR A 615 -12.32 12.70 -21.42
C TYR A 615 -13.45 13.59 -20.87
N GLU A 616 -13.11 14.77 -20.37
CA GLU A 616 -14.04 15.76 -19.80
C GLU A 616 -14.19 16.92 -20.80
N LYS A 617 -15.40 17.46 -20.95
CA LYS A 617 -15.64 18.67 -21.75
C LYS A 617 -16.11 19.77 -20.80
N GLU A 618 -15.39 20.88 -20.75
CA GLU A 618 -15.78 22.03 -19.93
C GLU A 618 -17.18 22.53 -20.33
N GLY A 619 -18.07 22.70 -19.35
CA GLY A 619 -19.33 23.44 -19.52
C GLY A 619 -20.62 22.63 -19.69
N MET A 620 -20.64 21.32 -19.38
CA MET A 620 -21.91 20.58 -19.31
C MET A 620 -22.28 20.31 -17.85
N GLU A 621 -23.01 21.24 -17.25
CA GLU A 621 -23.58 21.05 -15.92
C GLU A 621 -24.70 19.99 -15.96
N PRO A 622 -24.87 19.20 -14.89
CA PRO A 622 -25.98 18.26 -14.80
C PRO A 622 -27.31 19.01 -14.97
N PRO A 623 -28.31 18.45 -15.68
CA PRO A 623 -29.61 19.09 -15.81
C PRO A 623 -30.22 19.35 -14.42
N GLY A 624 -30.33 20.63 -14.04
CA GLY A 624 -30.75 21.07 -12.70
C GLY A 624 -29.75 21.98 -11.96
N ALA A 625 -28.57 22.27 -12.53
CA ALA A 625 -27.64 23.22 -11.93
C ALA A 625 -28.15 24.68 -12.05
N VAL A 626 -28.14 25.39 -10.92
CA VAL A 626 -28.53 26.80 -10.81
C VAL A 626 -27.30 27.66 -11.11
N GLU A 627 -27.44 28.64 -12.01
CA GLU A 627 -26.35 29.58 -12.38
C GLU A 627 -25.75 30.26 -11.15
N THR A 628 -24.44 30.08 -10.91
CA THR A 628 -23.68 30.91 -9.96
C THR A 628 -22.94 32.03 -10.69
N ALA A 629 -22.99 33.23 -10.10
CA ALA A 629 -22.49 34.47 -10.65
C ALA A 629 -20.96 34.50 -10.90
N LYS A 630 -20.57 35.38 -11.85
CA LYS A 630 -19.22 35.59 -12.38
C LYS A 630 -18.20 36.04 -11.32
N ALA A 631 -17.03 35.42 -11.37
CA ALA A 631 -15.83 35.88 -10.67
C ALA A 631 -15.07 36.92 -11.52
N GLY A 632 -14.45 37.91 -10.88
CA GLY A 632 -13.13 38.38 -11.32
C GLY A 632 -12.10 37.47 -10.65
N ASP A 633 -11.86 36.29 -11.22
CA ASP A 633 -10.75 35.97 -12.13
C ASP A 633 -9.39 36.07 -11.41
N THR A 634 -8.77 34.95 -10.99
CA THR A 634 -8.21 33.94 -11.89
C THR A 634 -8.51 32.49 -11.46
N VAL A 635 -9.02 31.71 -12.42
CA VAL A 635 -9.26 30.26 -12.31
C VAL A 635 -7.97 29.51 -12.65
N GLY A 636 -7.43 28.80 -11.66
CA GLY A 636 -6.35 27.82 -11.83
C GLY A 636 -6.86 26.42 -11.50
N ALA A 637 -6.86 25.55 -12.51
CA ALA A 637 -6.87 24.07 -12.57
C ALA A 637 -7.62 23.16 -11.58
N ASP A 638 -8.12 23.59 -10.43
CA ASP A 638 -8.79 22.73 -9.44
C ASP A 638 -10.20 23.27 -9.13
N ALA A 639 -11.09 23.19 -10.13
CA ALA A 639 -12.41 23.81 -10.11
C ALA A 639 -13.25 23.46 -8.85
N LYS A 640 -13.80 24.52 -8.24
CA LYS A 640 -14.60 24.57 -7.01
C LYS A 640 -15.93 23.79 -7.13
N PRO A 641 -16.46 23.26 -6.00
CA PRO A 641 -17.64 22.39 -5.97
C PRO A 641 -18.97 23.10 -6.28
N SER A 642 -19.83 22.35 -6.95
CA SER A 642 -21.23 22.65 -7.30
C SER A 642 -22.10 22.98 -6.07
N SER A 643 -22.90 24.05 -6.21
CA SER A 643 -24.01 24.54 -5.37
C SER A 643 -24.28 23.80 -4.04
N ARG A 644 -24.05 24.52 -2.96
CA ARG A 644 -24.28 24.11 -1.58
C ARG A 644 -25.78 24.05 -1.23
N VAL A 645 -26.23 23.06 -0.46
CA VAL A 645 -27.62 22.92 0.04
C VAL A 645 -27.70 23.43 1.47
N VAL A 646 -28.55 24.41 1.74
CA VAL A 646 -28.65 25.05 3.06
C VAL A 646 -29.31 24.10 4.08
N THR A 647 -28.64 23.84 5.19
CA THR A 647 -29.15 23.13 6.36
C THR A 647 -30.04 24.07 7.19
N PRO A 648 -30.85 23.53 8.11
CA PRO A 648 -31.71 24.33 8.99
C PRO A 648 -30.97 25.37 9.85
N ASP A 649 -29.66 25.22 10.02
CA ASP A 649 -28.78 26.10 10.78
C ASP A 649 -28.03 27.12 9.90
N GLY A 650 -28.34 27.15 8.60
CA GLY A 650 -27.72 28.04 7.61
C GLY A 650 -26.42 27.50 6.99
N ASP A 651 -26.05 26.26 7.29
CA ASP A 651 -24.81 25.66 6.81
C ASP A 651 -25.00 25.01 5.43
N GLU A 652 -23.94 24.95 4.65
CA GLU A 652 -24.04 24.70 3.21
C GLU A 652 -23.48 23.30 2.87
N ILE A 653 -24.35 22.30 2.63
CA ILE A 653 -23.99 20.89 2.36
C ILE A 653 -23.58 20.66 0.89
N LYS A 654 -22.55 19.85 0.66
CA LYS A 654 -22.12 19.37 -0.67
C LYS A 654 -23.10 18.32 -1.24
N PRO A 655 -23.70 18.51 -2.43
CA PRO A 655 -24.49 17.46 -3.09
C PRO A 655 -23.59 16.30 -3.55
N ALA A 656 -24.19 15.12 -3.75
CA ALA A 656 -23.49 13.92 -4.19
C ALA A 656 -22.74 14.17 -5.51
N LYS A 657 -21.43 13.95 -5.53
CA LYS A 657 -20.59 14.20 -6.71
C LYS A 657 -20.87 13.15 -7.79
N VAL A 658 -21.56 13.53 -8.86
CA VAL A 658 -21.69 12.70 -10.07
C VAL A 658 -20.34 12.75 -10.82
N ASP A 659 -19.83 11.60 -11.26
CA ASP A 659 -18.55 11.55 -12.02
C ASP A 659 -18.71 12.35 -13.32
N PRO A 660 -17.96 13.47 -13.52
CA PRO A 660 -18.13 14.34 -14.66
C PRO A 660 -17.87 13.64 -16.01
N GLU A 661 -17.12 12.52 -16.01
CA GLU A 661 -16.88 11.72 -17.21
C GLU A 661 -18.14 11.03 -17.75
N ILE A 662 -19.22 10.89 -16.95
CA ILE A 662 -20.51 10.36 -17.41
C ILE A 662 -21.11 11.23 -18.53
N PHE A 663 -20.90 12.55 -18.43
CA PHE A 663 -21.39 13.51 -19.42
C PHE A 663 -20.30 13.98 -20.39
N GLY A 664 -19.05 13.56 -20.18
CA GLY A 664 -17.91 13.87 -21.01
C GLY A 664 -17.98 13.23 -22.40
N GLU A 665 -17.21 13.79 -23.33
CA GLU A 665 -16.91 13.17 -24.62
C GLU A 665 -15.39 13.24 -24.83
N PRO A 666 -14.78 12.24 -25.46
CA PRO A 666 -13.33 12.20 -25.63
C PRO A 666 -12.91 13.32 -26.58
N ASP A 667 -11.93 14.11 -26.16
CA ASP A 667 -11.42 15.22 -26.96
C ASP A 667 -10.86 14.68 -28.30
N ARG A 668 -11.05 15.43 -29.39
CA ARG A 668 -10.37 15.20 -30.66
C ARG A 668 -8.85 15.18 -30.48
N ALA A 669 -8.33 15.92 -29.49
CA ALA A 669 -6.93 15.88 -29.08
C ALA A 669 -6.43 14.47 -28.71
N LEU A 670 -7.30 13.60 -28.17
CA LEU A 670 -6.92 12.23 -27.81
C LEU A 670 -6.68 11.36 -29.05
N TRP A 671 -7.56 11.49 -30.05
CA TRP A 671 -7.42 10.80 -31.34
C TRP A 671 -6.19 11.29 -32.12
N THR A 672 -5.97 12.60 -32.17
CA THR A 672 -4.80 13.16 -32.85
C THR A 672 -3.50 12.78 -32.15
N LEU A 673 -3.48 12.77 -30.81
CA LEU A 673 -2.34 12.32 -30.02
C LEU A 673 -2.02 10.85 -30.30
N ALA A 674 -3.02 9.96 -30.26
CA ALA A 674 -2.82 8.54 -30.52
C ALA A 674 -2.29 8.27 -31.94
N ALA A 675 -2.84 8.97 -32.95
CA ALA A 675 -2.41 8.82 -34.33
C ALA A 675 -0.99 9.38 -34.56
N LEU A 676 -0.70 10.58 -34.05
CA LEU A 676 0.61 11.22 -34.16
C LEU A 676 1.69 10.40 -33.43
N ALA A 677 1.41 9.96 -32.20
CA ALA A 677 2.33 9.12 -31.43
C ALA A 677 2.62 7.81 -32.16
N SER A 678 1.61 7.17 -32.76
CA SER A 678 1.82 5.96 -33.56
C SER A 678 2.68 6.24 -34.80
N LEU A 679 2.38 7.30 -35.54
CA LEU A 679 3.14 7.68 -36.74
C LEU A 679 4.59 8.04 -36.41
N MET A 680 4.81 8.80 -35.32
CA MET A 680 6.13 9.13 -34.82
C MET A 680 6.88 7.88 -34.36
N PHE A 681 6.24 7.01 -33.57
CA PHE A 681 6.87 5.80 -33.06
C PHE A 681 7.35 4.88 -34.19
N PHE A 682 6.45 4.50 -35.10
CA PHE A 682 6.81 3.66 -36.24
C PHE A 682 7.73 4.38 -37.22
N GLY A 683 7.57 5.68 -37.45
CA GLY A 683 8.49 6.48 -38.26
C GLY A 683 9.91 6.52 -37.69
N GLY A 684 10.04 6.66 -36.38
CA GLY A 684 11.31 6.62 -35.66
C GLY A 684 11.97 5.24 -35.72
N LEU A 685 11.21 4.17 -35.45
CA LEU A 685 11.72 2.80 -35.57
C LEU A 685 12.09 2.45 -37.02
N LEU A 686 11.29 2.91 -37.99
CA LEU A 686 11.62 2.81 -39.40
C LEU A 686 12.98 3.44 -39.60
N LEU A 687 13.19 4.74 -39.28
CA LEU A 687 14.47 5.48 -39.41
C LEU A 687 15.70 4.81 -38.76
N VAL A 688 15.50 3.96 -37.76
CA VAL A 688 16.59 3.23 -37.08
C VAL A 688 16.90 1.89 -37.75
N SER A 689 15.92 1.20 -38.37
CA SER A 689 16.03 -0.21 -38.77
C SER A 689 17.20 -0.60 -39.72
N PRO A 690 17.65 0.19 -40.70
CA PRO A 690 18.75 -0.16 -41.60
C PRO A 690 20.10 -0.07 -40.93
N TYR A 691 20.17 0.59 -39.77
CA TYR A 691 21.38 0.67 -38.99
C TYR A 691 21.52 -0.52 -38.03
N ASN A 692 20.59 -1.49 -38.03
CA ASN A 692 20.60 -2.67 -37.16
C ASN A 692 21.97 -3.38 -37.05
N ASN A 693 22.74 -3.44 -38.13
CA ASN A 693 24.06 -4.09 -38.15
C ASN A 693 25.19 -3.25 -37.50
N HIS A 694 24.96 -1.95 -37.29
CA HIS A 694 25.87 -1.03 -36.61
C HIS A 694 25.41 -0.70 -35.18
N ILE A 695 24.26 -1.23 -34.76
CA ILE A 695 23.78 -1.17 -33.39
C ILE A 695 24.35 -2.38 -32.64
N THR A 696 24.85 -2.16 -31.42
CA THR A 696 25.39 -3.25 -30.62
C THR A 696 24.30 -4.28 -30.29
N PRO A 697 24.66 -5.54 -30.02
CA PRO A 697 23.73 -6.54 -29.50
C PRO A 697 22.83 -6.02 -28.37
N PHE A 698 23.42 -5.35 -27.37
CA PHE A 698 22.68 -4.74 -26.27
C PHE A 698 21.72 -3.62 -26.73
N GLY A 699 22.16 -2.76 -27.65
CA GLY A 699 21.32 -1.68 -28.20
C GLY A 699 20.11 -2.21 -28.98
N ASN A 700 20.28 -3.31 -29.70
CA ASN A 700 19.18 -4.00 -30.38
C ASN A 700 18.18 -4.60 -29.38
N SER A 701 18.65 -5.19 -28.27
CA SER A 701 17.79 -5.63 -27.16
C SER A 701 16.97 -4.47 -26.57
N LEU A 702 17.55 -3.28 -26.44
CA LEU A 702 16.85 -2.10 -25.91
C LEU A 702 15.75 -1.60 -26.86
N LEU A 703 15.94 -1.69 -28.17
CA LEU A 703 14.92 -1.30 -29.16
C LEU A 703 13.74 -2.29 -29.20
N VAL A 704 14.01 -3.58 -29.00
CA VAL A 704 12.95 -4.57 -28.76
C VAL A 704 12.17 -4.23 -27.48
N LEU A 705 12.88 -3.92 -26.38
CA LEU A 705 12.23 -3.52 -25.13
C LEU A 705 11.39 -2.25 -25.27
N LEU A 706 11.87 -1.23 -25.99
CA LEU A 706 11.12 -0.01 -26.27
C LEU A 706 9.82 -0.31 -27.03
N SER A 707 9.86 -1.24 -27.99
CA SER A 707 8.67 -1.69 -28.74
C SER A 707 7.63 -2.38 -27.84
N VAL A 708 8.09 -3.14 -26.86
CA VAL A 708 7.23 -3.77 -25.84
C VAL A 708 6.63 -2.72 -24.90
N ILE A 709 7.44 -1.77 -24.40
CA ILE A 709 6.96 -0.69 -23.52
C ILE A 709 5.87 0.14 -24.21
N TRP A 710 6.08 0.49 -25.48
CA TRP A 710 5.09 1.22 -26.27
C TRP A 710 3.80 0.42 -26.49
N ALA A 711 3.90 -0.89 -26.73
CA ALA A 711 2.75 -1.77 -26.84
C ALA A 711 1.94 -1.82 -25.52
N VAL A 712 2.62 -1.88 -24.38
CA VAL A 712 1.98 -1.81 -23.05
C VAL A 712 1.25 -0.48 -22.86
N ALA A 713 1.85 0.64 -23.28
CA ALA A 713 1.18 1.95 -23.21
C ALA A 713 -0.09 2.01 -24.06
N CYS A 714 -0.08 1.42 -25.26
CA CYS A 714 -1.27 1.33 -26.12
C CYS A 714 -2.39 0.50 -25.48
N VAL A 715 -2.06 -0.64 -24.88
CA VAL A 715 -3.03 -1.48 -24.16
C VAL A 715 -3.61 -0.74 -22.96
N ALA A 716 -2.77 -0.05 -22.18
CA ALA A 716 -3.23 0.72 -21.02
C ALA A 716 -4.20 1.83 -21.42
N LEU A 717 -3.89 2.59 -22.48
CA LEU A 717 -4.79 3.61 -23.00
C LEU A 717 -6.09 3.02 -23.57
N SER A 718 -6.02 1.86 -24.23
CA SER A 718 -7.19 1.13 -24.72
C SER A 718 -8.14 0.72 -23.58
N LEU A 719 -7.59 0.22 -22.46
CA LEU A 719 -8.37 -0.13 -21.27
C LEU A 719 -9.03 1.10 -20.63
N ARG A 720 -8.30 2.21 -20.53
CA ARG A 720 -8.83 3.49 -20.02
C ARG A 720 -9.96 4.04 -20.89
N TYR A 721 -9.79 4.02 -22.22
CA TYR A 721 -10.86 4.46 -23.13
C TYR A 721 -12.10 3.56 -23.03
N SER A 722 -11.91 2.25 -22.84
CA SER A 722 -13.02 1.32 -22.60
C SER A 722 -13.76 1.62 -21.28
N GLU A 723 -13.07 2.17 -20.28
CA GLU A 723 -13.69 2.67 -19.05
C GLU A 723 -14.60 3.87 -19.32
N PHE A 724 -14.14 4.82 -20.12
CA PHE A 724 -14.95 5.96 -20.55
C PHE A 724 -16.22 5.51 -21.28
N LEU A 725 -16.12 4.57 -22.23
CA LEU A 725 -17.29 4.04 -22.95
C LEU A 725 -18.31 3.39 -22.01
N PHE A 726 -17.85 2.72 -20.97
CA PHE A 726 -18.74 2.18 -19.94
C PHE A 726 -19.48 3.30 -19.17
N LYS A 727 -18.79 4.38 -18.80
CA LYS A 727 -19.45 5.53 -18.14
C LYS A 727 -20.48 6.18 -19.06
N LYS A 728 -20.13 6.42 -20.33
CA LYS A 728 -21.04 6.91 -21.37
C LYS A 728 -22.28 6.03 -21.54
N SER A 729 -22.16 4.71 -21.34
CA SER A 729 -23.29 3.77 -21.48
C SER A 729 -24.43 3.99 -20.48
N HIS A 730 -24.18 4.74 -19.39
CA HIS A 730 -25.23 5.12 -18.44
C HIS A 730 -26.18 6.18 -19.02
N ARG A 731 -25.74 6.92 -20.05
CA ARG A 731 -26.52 7.97 -20.74
C ARG A 731 -26.98 7.52 -22.12
N ASP A 732 -26.06 6.98 -22.92
CA ASP A 732 -26.28 6.70 -24.34
C ASP A 732 -25.99 5.23 -24.70
N GLN A 733 -26.57 4.75 -25.80
CA GLN A 733 -26.21 3.47 -26.37
C GLN A 733 -24.84 3.52 -27.06
N ILE A 734 -23.94 2.60 -26.72
CA ILE A 734 -22.60 2.50 -27.31
C ILE A 734 -22.69 1.79 -28.67
N HIS A 735 -22.12 2.40 -29.70
CA HIS A 735 -22.11 1.87 -31.06
C HIS A 735 -20.77 1.20 -31.37
N ASN A 736 -20.75 0.33 -32.40
CA ASN A 736 -19.51 -0.35 -32.81
C ASN A 736 -18.37 0.61 -33.21
N ALA A 737 -18.70 1.82 -33.69
CA ALA A 737 -17.72 2.84 -34.06
C ALA A 737 -16.95 3.40 -32.85
N ASP A 738 -17.56 3.42 -31.67
CA ASP A 738 -16.92 3.91 -30.43
C ASP A 738 -15.73 3.02 -30.02
N TRP A 739 -15.73 1.74 -30.45
CA TRP A 739 -14.66 0.77 -30.20
C TRP A 739 -13.47 0.88 -31.16
N LEU A 740 -13.52 1.79 -32.14
CA LEU A 740 -12.49 1.90 -33.18
C LEU A 740 -11.12 2.29 -32.60
N LEU A 741 -11.03 3.27 -31.69
CA LEU A 741 -9.75 3.68 -31.08
C LEU A 741 -9.13 2.54 -30.23
N PRO A 742 -9.85 1.90 -29.29
CA PRO A 742 -9.36 0.72 -28.57
C PRO A 742 -8.87 -0.39 -29.52
N GLY A 743 -9.62 -0.67 -30.59
CA GLY A 743 -9.24 -1.65 -31.59
C GLY A 743 -7.93 -1.30 -32.32
N LEU A 744 -7.79 -0.05 -32.75
CA LEU A 744 -6.57 0.44 -33.42
C LEU A 744 -5.35 0.43 -32.50
N LEU A 745 -5.50 0.84 -31.23
CA LEU A 745 -4.42 0.79 -30.24
C LEU A 745 -3.97 -0.66 -29.97
N SER A 746 -4.92 -1.59 -29.87
CA SER A 746 -4.63 -3.02 -29.68
C SER A 746 -3.89 -3.62 -30.89
N ALA A 747 -4.32 -3.29 -32.11
CA ALA A 747 -3.63 -3.71 -33.32
C ALA A 747 -2.22 -3.10 -33.42
N ALA A 748 -2.07 -1.81 -33.10
CA ALA A 748 -0.78 -1.14 -33.09
C ALA A 748 0.20 -1.75 -32.08
N ALA A 749 -0.29 -2.15 -30.90
CA ALA A 749 0.50 -2.85 -29.89
C ALA A 749 1.11 -4.17 -30.44
N VAL A 750 0.30 -4.98 -31.13
CA VAL A 750 0.74 -6.24 -31.75
C VAL A 750 1.77 -5.97 -32.85
N VAL A 751 1.50 -4.99 -33.72
CA VAL A 751 2.41 -4.60 -34.82
C VAL A 751 3.75 -4.09 -34.29
N SER A 752 3.75 -3.31 -33.21
CA SER A 752 4.97 -2.81 -32.57
C SER A 752 5.87 -3.95 -32.09
N VAL A 753 5.33 -4.92 -31.35
CA VAL A 753 6.11 -6.06 -30.85
C VAL A 753 6.63 -6.91 -32.01
N ALA A 754 5.80 -7.20 -33.00
CA ALA A 754 6.20 -7.96 -34.19
C ALA A 754 7.31 -7.25 -34.96
N PHE A 755 7.18 -5.93 -35.18
CA PHE A 755 8.20 -5.13 -35.86
C PHE A 755 9.49 -5.06 -35.07
N GLY A 756 9.44 -4.82 -33.76
CA GLY A 756 10.62 -4.75 -32.90
C GLY A 756 11.43 -6.05 -32.92
N LEU A 757 10.75 -7.19 -32.74
CA LEU A 757 11.36 -8.51 -32.82
C LEU A 757 11.95 -8.81 -34.21
N TRP A 758 11.21 -8.45 -35.28
CA TRP A 758 11.67 -8.68 -36.64
C TRP A 758 12.84 -7.76 -37.04
N ALA A 759 12.79 -6.47 -36.73
CA ALA A 759 13.78 -5.49 -37.17
C ALA A 759 15.07 -5.51 -36.33
N PHE A 760 14.95 -5.71 -35.02
CA PHE A 760 16.07 -5.58 -34.07
C PHE A 760 16.41 -6.89 -33.35
N GLY A 761 15.51 -7.88 -33.35
CA GLY A 761 15.78 -9.18 -32.72
C GLY A 761 16.68 -10.12 -33.53
N GLN A 762 16.81 -9.93 -34.85
CA GLN A 762 17.52 -10.86 -35.75
C GLN A 762 19.01 -11.03 -35.42
N ASN A 763 19.64 -9.98 -34.89
CA ASN A 763 21.07 -9.96 -34.60
C ASN A 763 21.40 -10.44 -33.18
N ASN A 764 20.44 -11.03 -32.45
CA ASN A 764 20.61 -11.51 -31.09
C ASN A 764 20.00 -12.89 -30.87
N LYS A 765 20.67 -13.69 -30.02
CA LYS A 765 20.03 -14.87 -29.44
C LYS A 765 18.88 -14.44 -28.55
N ALA A 766 17.74 -15.13 -28.65
CA ALA A 766 16.56 -14.86 -27.83
C ALA A 766 16.88 -14.80 -26.32
N ALA A 767 17.78 -15.67 -25.84
CA ALA A 767 18.22 -15.67 -24.44
C ALA A 767 18.93 -14.38 -24.02
N LEU A 768 19.70 -13.74 -24.91
CA LEU A 768 20.39 -12.47 -24.64
C LEU A 768 19.42 -11.30 -24.70
N LEU A 769 18.45 -11.30 -25.62
CA LEU A 769 17.36 -10.32 -25.64
C LEU A 769 16.62 -10.27 -24.30
N VAL A 770 16.23 -11.46 -23.79
CA VAL A 770 15.53 -11.58 -22.50
C VAL A 770 16.42 -11.13 -21.35
N ALA A 771 17.69 -11.55 -21.31
CA ALA A 771 18.61 -11.17 -20.24
C ALA A 771 18.88 -9.66 -20.20
N ASP A 772 19.13 -9.04 -21.36
CA ASP A 772 19.37 -7.60 -21.48
C ASP A 772 18.10 -6.80 -21.10
N ALA A 773 16.93 -7.22 -21.57
CA ALA A 773 15.66 -6.59 -21.22
C ALA A 773 15.38 -6.67 -19.73
N LEU A 774 15.58 -7.85 -19.11
CA LEU A 774 15.42 -8.04 -17.67
C LEU A 774 16.38 -7.15 -16.87
N PHE A 775 17.65 -7.08 -17.28
CA PHE A 775 18.64 -6.19 -16.66
C PHE A 775 18.20 -4.72 -16.72
N VAL A 776 17.81 -4.23 -17.91
CA VAL A 776 17.37 -2.84 -18.08
C VAL A 776 16.11 -2.55 -17.26
N LEU A 777 15.12 -3.45 -17.27
CA LEU A 777 13.89 -3.30 -16.48
C LEU A 777 14.18 -3.23 -14.99
N VAL A 778 15.06 -4.08 -14.46
CA VAL A 778 15.49 -4.04 -13.05
C VAL A 778 16.20 -2.73 -12.72
N VAL A 779 17.14 -2.28 -13.56
CA VAL A 779 17.85 -1.00 -13.35
C VAL A 779 16.88 0.19 -13.40
N LEU A 780 15.96 0.22 -14.37
CA LEU A 780 14.94 1.27 -14.46
C LEU A 780 14.01 1.25 -13.25
N ALA A 781 13.55 0.07 -12.80
CA ALA A 781 12.71 -0.05 -11.61
C ALA A 781 13.42 0.48 -10.36
N LEU A 782 14.72 0.20 -10.20
CA LEU A 782 15.52 0.71 -9.09
C LEU A 782 15.72 2.22 -9.17
N LEU A 783 15.97 2.78 -10.36
CA LEU A 783 16.10 4.23 -10.59
C LEU A 783 14.77 4.97 -10.37
N ILE A 784 13.65 4.40 -10.83
CA ILE A 784 12.31 4.93 -10.55
C ILE A 784 12.05 4.87 -9.04
N GLY A 785 12.41 3.78 -8.37
CA GLY A 785 12.34 3.66 -6.92
C GLY A 785 13.10 4.78 -6.19
N LEU A 786 14.27 5.17 -6.71
CA LEU A 786 15.08 6.30 -6.21
C LEU A 786 14.34 7.65 -6.31
N ILE A 787 13.52 7.83 -7.34
CA ILE A 787 12.75 9.07 -7.53
C ILE A 787 11.42 9.01 -6.77
N VAL A 788 10.74 7.87 -6.71
CA VAL A 788 9.38 7.81 -6.17
C VAL A 788 9.38 7.68 -4.64
N LEU A 789 10.21 6.80 -4.07
CA LEU A 789 10.18 6.51 -2.63
C LEU A 789 10.56 7.73 -1.78
N PRO A 790 11.66 8.45 -2.02
CA PRO A 790 12.05 9.60 -1.19
C PRO A 790 11.12 10.80 -1.37
N PHE A 791 10.48 10.92 -2.54
CA PHE A 791 9.61 12.05 -2.84
C PHE A 791 8.25 11.95 -2.16
N LYS A 792 7.72 10.73 -1.99
CA LYS A 792 6.54 10.46 -1.14
C LYS A 792 6.81 10.75 0.36
N VAL A 793 8.07 10.68 0.80
CA VAL A 793 8.48 10.79 2.21
C VAL A 793 8.85 12.18 2.65
N GLY A 794 9.72 12.89 1.90
CA GLY A 794 10.35 14.09 2.47
C GLY A 794 9.48 15.34 2.48
N ALA A 795 8.16 15.22 2.27
CA ALA A 795 7.25 16.36 2.45
C ALA A 795 7.34 16.88 3.90
N THR A 796 7.51 15.97 4.87
CA THR A 796 7.57 16.26 6.30
C THR A 796 9.00 16.46 6.82
N LEU A 797 10.00 15.75 6.27
CA LEU A 797 11.42 15.82 6.72
C LEU A 797 12.04 17.22 6.61
N LEU A 798 11.53 18.04 5.69
CA LEU A 798 12.02 19.38 5.35
C LEU A 798 10.83 20.34 5.16
N SER A 799 9.71 20.07 5.83
CA SER A 799 8.49 20.91 5.78
C SER A 799 8.81 22.36 6.15
N ASN A 800 9.64 22.55 7.18
CA ASN A 800 10.05 23.88 7.65
C ASN A 800 11.21 24.51 6.84
N CYS A 801 11.71 23.82 5.81
CA CYS A 801 12.76 24.35 4.94
C CYS A 801 12.18 24.89 3.63
N GLY A 802 12.87 25.85 3.02
CA GLY A 802 12.51 26.36 1.68
C GLY A 802 12.42 25.23 0.65
N ALA A 803 11.59 25.42 -0.38
CA ALA A 803 11.27 24.41 -1.39
C ALA A 803 12.51 23.77 -2.03
N THR A 804 13.55 24.56 -2.31
CA THR A 804 14.83 24.09 -2.87
C THR A 804 15.58 23.15 -1.92
N THR A 805 15.70 23.52 -0.64
CA THR A 805 16.35 22.68 0.38
C THR A 805 15.57 21.39 0.60
N ARG A 806 14.23 21.46 0.62
CA ARG A 806 13.33 20.30 0.70
C ARG A 806 13.54 19.34 -0.46
N PHE A 807 13.62 19.86 -1.68
CA PHE A 807 13.89 19.05 -2.88
C PHE A 807 15.28 18.39 -2.81
N LEU A 808 16.32 19.16 -2.49
CA LEU A 808 17.69 18.64 -2.42
C LEU A 808 17.85 17.56 -1.34
N GLY A 809 17.28 17.76 -0.15
CA GLY A 809 17.39 16.77 0.92
C GLY A 809 16.65 15.47 0.62
N LYS A 810 15.45 15.53 0.02
CA LYS A 810 14.75 14.34 -0.50
C LYS A 810 15.63 13.56 -1.48
N LEU A 811 16.21 14.26 -2.43
CA LEU A 811 17.06 13.67 -3.46
C LEU A 811 18.29 13.02 -2.85
N LEU A 812 18.96 13.67 -1.89
CA LEU A 812 20.14 13.13 -1.21
C LEU A 812 19.85 11.86 -0.41
N ILE A 813 18.75 11.83 0.34
CA ILE A 813 18.32 10.63 1.10
C ILE A 813 18.04 9.47 0.13
N GLY A 814 17.37 9.75 -0.97
CA GLY A 814 17.10 8.79 -2.04
C GLY A 814 18.34 8.22 -2.68
N LEU A 815 19.22 9.10 -3.14
CA LEU A 815 20.49 8.75 -3.77
C LEU A 815 21.36 7.92 -2.81
N TRP A 816 21.42 8.31 -1.53
CA TRP A 816 22.18 7.58 -0.52
C TRP A 816 21.59 6.19 -0.26
N HIS A 817 20.28 6.08 -0.06
CA HIS A 817 19.63 4.79 0.11
C HIS A 817 19.87 3.87 -1.08
N PHE A 818 19.68 4.38 -2.30
CA PHE A 818 19.94 3.61 -3.53
C PHE A 818 21.40 3.17 -3.65
N ALA A 819 22.36 4.05 -3.35
CA ALA A 819 23.77 3.71 -3.36
C ALA A 819 24.05 2.53 -2.43
N LEU A 820 23.47 2.52 -1.23
CA LEU A 820 23.61 1.40 -0.29
C LEU A 820 22.93 0.12 -0.79
N GLN A 821 21.76 0.22 -1.41
CA GLN A 821 21.01 -0.92 -1.94
C GLN A 821 21.73 -1.64 -3.08
N ILE A 822 22.47 -0.90 -3.92
CA ILE A 822 23.10 -1.45 -5.13
C ILE A 822 24.60 -1.69 -4.95
N ALA A 823 25.34 -0.69 -4.45
CA ALA A 823 26.79 -0.78 -4.41
C ALA A 823 27.29 -1.72 -3.30
N VAL A 824 26.59 -1.81 -2.15
CA VAL A 824 27.04 -2.68 -1.06
C VAL A 824 27.02 -4.17 -1.45
N PRO A 825 25.89 -4.75 -1.93
CA PRO A 825 25.89 -6.15 -2.37
C PRO A 825 26.91 -6.42 -3.48
N PHE A 826 26.99 -5.51 -4.46
CA PHE A 826 27.91 -5.65 -5.59
C PHE A 826 29.38 -5.68 -5.15
N LEU A 827 29.81 -4.72 -4.32
CA LEU A 827 31.20 -4.61 -3.86
C LEU A 827 31.59 -5.75 -2.92
N LEU A 828 30.70 -6.15 -1.99
CA LEU A 828 30.96 -7.26 -1.08
C LEU A 828 31.21 -8.57 -1.83
N VAL A 829 30.49 -8.82 -2.93
CA VAL A 829 30.70 -10.03 -3.73
C VAL A 829 31.89 -9.89 -4.67
N ARG A 830 32.07 -8.74 -5.32
CA ARG A 830 33.20 -8.52 -6.25
C ARG A 830 34.57 -8.67 -5.56
N LYS A 831 34.65 -8.33 -4.28
CA LYS A 831 35.86 -8.43 -3.44
C LYS A 831 35.72 -9.48 -2.34
N ALA A 832 34.82 -10.45 -2.52
CA ALA A 832 34.49 -11.43 -1.49
C ALA A 832 35.72 -12.18 -0.96
N SER A 833 35.88 -12.13 0.35
CA SER A 833 36.80 -12.92 1.15
C SER A 833 36.16 -13.21 2.50
N LEU A 834 36.66 -14.21 3.23
CA LEU A 834 36.12 -14.55 4.54
C LEU A 834 36.27 -13.37 5.53
N LEU A 835 37.41 -12.68 5.52
CA LEU A 835 37.65 -11.50 6.36
C LEU A 835 36.66 -10.37 6.06
N LEU A 836 36.38 -10.12 4.77
CA LEU A 836 35.42 -9.08 4.37
C LEU A 836 34.01 -9.40 4.89
N PHE A 837 33.56 -10.65 4.80
CA PHE A 837 32.25 -11.03 5.32
C PHE A 837 32.17 -10.98 6.86
N ILE A 838 33.23 -11.38 7.58
CA ILE A 838 33.30 -11.24 9.05
C ILE A 838 33.23 -9.76 9.44
N ALA A 839 34.02 -8.91 8.79
CA ALA A 839 34.03 -7.47 9.07
C ALA A 839 32.68 -6.81 8.74
N ALA A 840 32.06 -7.18 7.61
CA ALA A 840 30.73 -6.69 7.25
C ALA A 840 29.66 -7.14 8.27
N ALA A 841 29.71 -8.38 8.74
CA ALA A 841 28.81 -8.89 9.78
C ALA A 841 28.98 -8.14 11.11
N LEU A 842 30.22 -7.79 11.50
CA LEU A 842 30.48 -6.97 12.68
C LEU A 842 29.91 -5.56 12.54
N VAL A 843 30.07 -4.92 11.38
CA VAL A 843 29.47 -3.60 11.10
C VAL A 843 27.94 -3.66 11.19
N VAL A 844 27.32 -4.70 10.64
CA VAL A 844 25.87 -4.94 10.73
C VAL A 844 25.43 -5.09 12.19
N ALA A 845 26.14 -5.88 12.99
CA ALA A 845 25.83 -6.11 14.40
C ALA A 845 25.95 -4.83 15.25
N VAL A 846 27.06 -4.10 15.13
CA VAL A 846 27.28 -2.82 15.82
C VAL A 846 26.25 -1.79 15.38
N GLY A 847 25.96 -1.70 14.08
CA GLY A 847 24.94 -0.81 13.55
C GLY A 847 23.54 -1.14 14.07
N THR A 848 23.18 -2.43 14.14
CA THR A 848 21.87 -2.84 14.69
C THR A 848 21.70 -2.36 16.14
N TRP A 849 22.74 -2.52 16.96
CA TRP A 849 22.74 -2.04 18.35
C TRP A 849 22.67 -0.50 18.43
N ALA A 850 23.53 0.20 17.66
CA ALA A 850 23.59 1.65 17.66
C ALA A 850 22.29 2.28 17.17
N GLY A 851 21.72 1.77 16.07
CA GLY A 851 20.43 2.20 15.54
C GLY A 851 19.32 2.04 16.57
N GLY A 852 19.23 0.87 17.21
CA GLY A 852 18.24 0.62 18.26
C GLY A 852 18.39 1.57 19.46
N ALA A 853 19.62 1.80 19.93
CA ALA A 853 19.89 2.71 21.04
C ALA A 853 19.55 4.17 20.72
N LEU A 854 19.87 4.63 19.52
CA LEU A 854 19.59 5.99 19.05
C LEU A 854 18.10 6.21 18.79
N LEU A 855 17.42 5.23 18.19
CA LEU A 855 15.98 5.32 17.93
C LEU A 855 15.17 5.29 19.22
N LYS A 856 15.57 4.51 20.22
CA LYS A 856 14.91 4.50 21.53
C LYS A 856 14.96 5.86 22.24
N ARG A 857 15.98 6.67 21.95
CA ARG A 857 16.13 8.08 22.40
C ARG A 857 15.57 9.09 21.40
N PHE A 858 14.87 8.61 20.36
CA PHE A 858 14.33 9.40 19.26
C PHE A 858 15.35 10.39 18.63
N SER A 859 16.63 10.01 18.57
CA SER A 859 17.72 10.91 18.17
C SER A 859 17.77 11.11 16.65
N ARG A 860 17.10 12.17 16.18
CA ARG A 860 17.03 12.55 14.74
C ARG A 860 18.41 12.65 14.08
N ALA A 861 19.26 13.56 14.59
CA ALA A 861 20.60 13.80 14.03
C ALA A 861 21.53 12.58 14.23
N GLY A 862 21.46 11.94 15.39
CA GLY A 862 22.29 10.78 15.70
C GLY A 862 22.04 9.61 14.73
N LEU A 863 20.78 9.31 14.43
CA LEU A 863 20.41 8.28 13.46
C LEU A 863 20.89 8.61 12.05
N ALA A 864 20.64 9.83 11.57
CA ALA A 864 21.02 10.24 10.22
C ALA A 864 22.55 10.20 10.02
N VAL A 865 23.31 10.75 10.96
CA VAL A 865 24.79 10.73 10.93
C VAL A 865 25.31 9.30 11.01
N THR A 866 24.77 8.48 11.91
CA THR A 866 25.20 7.08 12.07
C THR A 866 24.89 6.26 10.82
N TRP A 867 23.72 6.43 10.21
CA TRP A 867 23.35 5.77 8.96
C TRP A 867 24.30 6.13 7.82
N PHE A 868 24.67 7.41 7.69
CA PHE A 868 25.65 7.87 6.70
C PHE A 868 27.04 7.28 6.96
N LEU A 869 27.57 7.39 8.19
CA LEU A 869 28.91 6.92 8.53
C LEU A 869 29.04 5.39 8.41
N LEU A 870 28.04 4.64 8.88
CA LEU A 870 28.01 3.18 8.75
C LEU A 870 27.94 2.78 7.27
N GLY A 871 27.05 3.39 6.49
CA GLY A 871 26.93 3.13 5.07
C GLY A 871 28.24 3.38 4.32
N ALA A 872 28.87 4.53 4.55
CA ALA A 872 30.16 4.89 3.99
C ALA A 872 31.27 3.89 4.40
N LEU A 873 31.30 3.48 5.67
CA LEU A 873 32.23 2.46 6.16
C LEU A 873 32.05 1.13 5.43
N THR A 874 30.82 0.64 5.26
CA THR A 874 30.55 -0.61 4.49
C THR A 874 30.98 -0.52 3.03
N LEU A 875 30.78 0.62 2.37
CA LEU A 875 31.24 0.84 0.99
C LEU A 875 32.77 0.90 0.90
N ALA A 876 33.44 1.49 1.89
CA ALA A 876 34.89 1.60 1.95
C ALA A 876 35.59 0.31 2.40
N LEU A 877 34.88 -0.57 3.12
CA LEU A 877 35.43 -1.75 3.78
C LEU A 877 36.27 -2.65 2.86
N PRO A 878 35.86 -2.98 1.62
CA PRO A 878 36.68 -3.79 0.72
C PRO A 878 38.02 -3.15 0.38
N PHE A 879 38.06 -1.82 0.24
CA PHE A 879 39.27 -1.06 -0.09
C PHE A 879 40.19 -0.89 1.12
N ILE A 880 39.61 -0.72 2.31
CA ILE A 880 40.37 -0.67 3.56
C ILE A 880 41.10 -2.01 3.78
N ILE A 881 40.38 -3.13 3.68
CA ILE A 881 40.96 -4.47 3.84
C ILE A 881 42.07 -4.71 2.80
N GLN A 882 41.85 -4.30 1.55
CA GLN A 882 42.88 -4.41 0.51
C GLN A 882 44.13 -3.58 0.83
N ARG A 883 44.00 -2.37 1.39
CA ARG A 883 45.13 -1.50 1.76
C ARG A 883 45.92 -1.99 2.98
N LEU A 884 45.28 -2.76 3.87
CA LEU A 884 45.95 -3.28 5.07
C LEU A 884 47.07 -4.30 4.75
N GLY A 885 47.17 -4.78 3.50
CA GLY A 885 48.33 -5.58 3.06
C GLY A 885 48.49 -6.89 3.83
N LEU A 886 47.40 -7.41 4.41
CA LEU A 886 47.38 -8.69 5.10
C LEU A 886 47.61 -9.77 4.03
N GLY A 887 48.80 -10.39 4.04
CA GLY A 887 49.27 -11.30 2.98
C GLY A 887 48.30 -12.43 2.61
N ASP A 888 48.64 -13.19 1.57
CA ASP A 888 47.78 -14.25 1.04
C ASP A 888 47.52 -15.34 2.09
N SER A 889 46.29 -15.36 2.59
CA SER A 889 45.80 -16.31 3.58
C SER A 889 44.38 -16.76 3.20
N LEU A 890 43.91 -17.84 3.81
CA LEU A 890 42.54 -18.30 3.62
C LEU A 890 41.49 -17.24 4.01
N LEU A 891 41.86 -16.28 4.88
CA LEU A 891 41.01 -15.16 5.28
C LEU A 891 40.93 -14.04 4.24
N THR A 892 42.00 -13.82 3.48
CA THR A 892 42.18 -12.68 2.56
C THR A 892 42.03 -13.06 1.09
N GLN A 893 42.06 -14.36 0.77
CA GLN A 893 41.90 -14.88 -0.59
C GLN A 893 40.55 -14.47 -1.20
N GLN A 894 40.59 -13.87 -2.39
CA GLN A 894 39.39 -13.46 -3.13
C GLN A 894 38.75 -14.65 -3.85
N TRP A 895 37.44 -14.82 -3.65
CA TRP A 895 36.69 -15.95 -4.22
C TRP A 895 36.26 -15.74 -5.68
N PHE A 896 36.06 -14.49 -6.11
CA PHE A 896 35.50 -14.13 -7.42
C PHE A 896 36.37 -13.12 -8.20
N ALA A 897 37.70 -13.26 -8.12
CA ALA A 897 38.63 -12.28 -8.67
C ALA A 897 38.63 -12.17 -10.21
N GLY A 898 38.35 -13.27 -10.92
CA GLY A 898 38.42 -13.37 -12.38
C GLY A 898 37.22 -12.80 -13.13
N ALA A 899 37.47 -12.16 -14.29
CA ALA A 899 36.44 -11.61 -15.19
C ALA A 899 36.03 -12.60 -16.31
N GLU A 900 36.60 -13.80 -16.32
CA GLU A 900 36.34 -14.82 -17.31
C GLU A 900 35.07 -15.61 -17.00
N TRP A 901 34.31 -15.94 -18.05
CA TRP A 901 33.12 -16.75 -17.92
C TRP A 901 33.50 -18.22 -17.67
N LEU A 902 33.29 -18.69 -16.44
CA LEU A 902 33.67 -20.03 -15.98
C LEU A 902 32.55 -21.09 -16.16
N GLY A 903 31.60 -20.86 -17.07
CA GLY A 903 30.42 -21.72 -17.21
C GLY A 903 29.54 -21.72 -15.95
N TRP A 904 28.99 -22.86 -15.55
CA TRP A 904 28.12 -22.96 -14.36
C TRP A 904 28.76 -22.40 -13.08
N LYS A 905 30.09 -22.46 -12.96
CA LYS A 905 30.83 -21.87 -11.83
C LYS A 905 30.70 -20.34 -11.77
N GLY A 906 30.54 -19.66 -12.91
CA GLY A 906 30.31 -18.22 -12.97
C GLY A 906 28.93 -17.78 -12.47
N LEU A 907 27.94 -18.69 -12.48
CA LEU A 907 26.63 -18.43 -11.87
C LEU A 907 26.72 -18.36 -10.34
N TRP A 908 27.67 -19.08 -9.73
CA TRP A 908 27.81 -19.11 -8.27
C TRP A 908 28.06 -17.73 -7.67
N ALA A 909 28.86 -16.90 -8.35
CA ALA A 909 29.08 -15.51 -7.93
C ALA A 909 27.78 -14.69 -7.96
N SER A 910 26.94 -14.89 -8.97
CA SER A 910 25.63 -14.22 -9.07
C SER A 910 24.66 -14.71 -8.00
N VAL A 911 24.67 -16.00 -7.69
CA VAL A 911 23.86 -16.59 -6.59
C VAL A 911 24.29 -16.02 -5.23
N VAL A 912 25.61 -15.96 -4.97
CA VAL A 912 26.14 -15.33 -3.75
C VAL A 912 25.80 -13.84 -3.71
N ALA A 913 25.85 -13.13 -4.84
CA ALA A 913 25.39 -11.74 -4.94
C ALA A 913 23.90 -11.60 -4.59
N GLY A 914 23.05 -12.49 -5.09
CA GLY A 914 21.66 -12.56 -4.71
C GLY A 914 21.46 -12.79 -3.21
N ALA A 915 22.18 -13.74 -2.60
CA ALA A 915 22.07 -14.02 -1.17
C ALA A 915 22.54 -12.85 -0.30
N VAL A 916 23.67 -12.22 -0.64
CA VAL A 916 24.17 -11.02 0.04
C VAL A 916 23.20 -9.85 -0.16
N GLY A 917 22.68 -9.68 -1.37
CA GLY A 917 21.66 -8.67 -1.70
C GLY A 917 20.40 -8.85 -0.87
N ALA A 918 19.95 -10.08 -0.68
CA ALA A 918 18.77 -10.38 0.14
C ALA A 918 18.92 -9.92 1.59
N VAL A 919 20.10 -10.12 2.19
CA VAL A 919 20.39 -9.70 3.57
C VAL A 919 20.62 -8.20 3.67
N MET A 920 21.52 -7.66 2.84
CA MET A 920 21.93 -6.26 2.91
C MET A 920 20.80 -5.32 2.50
N CYS A 921 19.91 -5.74 1.59
CA CYS A 921 18.76 -4.95 1.21
C CYS A 921 17.79 -4.75 2.37
N CYS A 922 17.46 -5.82 3.08
CA CYS A 922 16.67 -5.76 4.31
C CYS A 922 17.32 -4.88 5.38
N TYR A 923 18.64 -5.01 5.57
CA TYR A 923 19.37 -4.22 6.56
C TYR A 923 19.32 -2.72 6.27
N TRP A 924 19.65 -2.32 5.03
CA TRP A 924 19.64 -0.90 4.66
C TRP A 924 18.24 -0.33 4.52
N PHE A 925 17.24 -1.15 4.18
CA PHE A 925 15.85 -0.75 4.20
C PHE A 925 15.36 -0.48 5.63
N GLY A 926 15.72 -1.33 6.60
CA GLY A 926 15.44 -1.09 8.01
C GLY A 926 16.05 0.22 8.52
N TRP A 927 17.30 0.51 8.15
CA TRP A 927 17.93 1.80 8.46
C TRP A 927 17.24 2.99 7.82
N TYR A 928 16.87 2.87 6.54
CA TYR A 928 16.13 3.90 5.82
C TYR A 928 14.79 4.20 6.48
N LEU A 929 14.02 3.17 6.83
CA LEU A 929 12.76 3.31 7.56
C LEU A 929 12.98 3.95 8.93
N GLY A 930 13.98 3.50 9.70
CA GLY A 930 14.29 4.07 11.02
C GLY A 930 14.68 5.55 10.97
N VAL A 931 15.42 5.98 9.94
CA VAL A 931 15.73 7.40 9.71
C VAL A 931 14.48 8.15 9.27
N CYS A 932 13.73 7.66 8.28
CA CYS A 932 12.50 8.34 7.83
C CYS A 932 11.48 8.52 8.95
N PHE A 933 11.35 7.51 9.82
CA PHE A 933 10.41 7.48 10.94
C PHE A 933 10.61 8.65 11.90
N VAL A 934 11.85 8.94 12.33
CA VAL A 934 12.12 10.06 13.26
C VAL A 934 11.91 11.45 12.64
N PHE A 935 11.69 11.49 11.33
CA PHE A 935 11.31 12.66 10.55
C PHE A 935 9.88 12.58 10.00
N ASN A 936 9.02 11.76 10.63
CA ASN A 936 7.61 11.59 10.31
C ASN A 936 7.34 11.17 8.85
N GLY A 937 8.10 10.18 8.38
CA GLY A 937 7.98 9.61 7.04
C GLY A 937 7.93 8.08 7.06
N HIS A 938 7.18 7.49 6.11
CA HIS A 938 7.00 6.03 5.98
C HIS A 938 6.41 5.31 7.20
N ASN A 939 5.50 5.97 7.92
CA ASN A 939 4.96 5.47 9.17
C ASN A 939 4.21 4.13 9.03
N ASN A 940 3.43 3.99 7.95
CA ASN A 940 2.72 2.75 7.64
C ASN A 940 3.71 1.63 7.30
N GLU A 941 4.76 1.92 6.51
CA GLU A 941 5.79 0.93 6.19
C GLU A 941 6.63 0.57 7.42
N VAL A 942 6.89 1.50 8.35
CA VAL A 942 7.59 1.23 9.61
C VAL A 942 6.78 0.28 10.47
N GLY A 943 5.48 0.54 10.66
CA GLY A 943 4.59 -0.36 11.40
C GLY A 943 4.49 -1.74 10.72
N GLY A 944 4.24 -1.77 9.41
CA GLY A 944 4.14 -3.01 8.62
C GLY A 944 5.47 -3.79 8.52
N ALA A 945 6.61 -3.12 8.69
CA ALA A 945 7.93 -3.75 8.80
C ALA A 945 8.18 -4.31 10.20
N ALA A 946 7.80 -3.56 11.24
CA ALA A 946 8.01 -3.91 12.63
C ALA A 946 7.10 -5.06 13.07
N ARG A 947 5.86 -5.14 12.52
CA ARG A 947 4.85 -6.19 12.79
C ARG A 947 4.67 -6.43 14.29
N ILE A 948 4.59 -5.34 15.04
CA ILE A 948 4.47 -5.37 16.49
C ILE A 948 3.07 -5.86 16.82
N GLU A 949 2.99 -7.09 17.32
CA GLU A 949 1.73 -7.70 17.77
C GLU A 949 1.37 -7.29 19.20
N ARG A 950 2.30 -6.65 19.93
CA ARG A 950 2.05 -6.08 21.26
C ARG A 950 1.06 -4.92 21.19
N PHE A 951 0.41 -4.66 22.32
CA PHE A 951 -0.61 -3.62 22.55
C PHE A 951 -1.87 -3.89 21.73
N LYS A 952 -2.95 -4.25 22.42
CA LYS A 952 -4.26 -4.58 21.84
C LYS A 952 -5.35 -4.01 22.72
N GLU A 953 -6.39 -3.43 22.14
CA GLU A 953 -7.57 -2.98 22.89
C GLU A 953 -8.89 -3.38 22.24
N PHE A 954 -9.92 -3.36 23.09
CA PHE A 954 -11.30 -3.24 22.67
C PHE A 954 -12.00 -2.28 23.63
N ILE A 955 -13.18 -1.79 23.24
CA ILE A 955 -13.96 -0.88 24.08
C ILE A 955 -15.26 -1.55 24.48
N ARG A 956 -15.55 -1.52 25.77
CA ARG A 956 -16.83 -1.95 26.34
C ARG A 956 -17.63 -0.72 26.74
N PHE A 957 -18.80 -0.57 26.13
CA PHE A 957 -19.67 0.58 26.37
C PHE A 957 -20.83 0.22 27.28
N ARG A 958 -21.20 1.16 28.15
CA ARG A 958 -22.42 1.13 28.97
C ARG A 958 -23.31 2.32 28.61
N LEU A 959 -24.56 2.04 28.31
CA LEU A 959 -25.63 3.02 28.16
C LEU A 959 -26.51 2.98 29.41
N ASP A 960 -26.86 4.16 29.91
CA ASP A 960 -27.84 4.37 30.96
C ASP A 960 -28.63 5.67 30.72
N GLU A 961 -29.58 5.99 31.59
CA GLU A 961 -30.41 7.19 31.46
C GLU A 961 -29.58 8.49 31.36
N GLY A 962 -28.45 8.52 32.06
CA GLY A 962 -27.56 9.67 32.17
C GLY A 962 -26.47 9.74 31.10
N GLY A 963 -26.44 8.84 30.12
CA GLY A 963 -25.57 8.93 28.96
C GLY A 963 -24.83 7.63 28.61
N LEU A 964 -23.60 7.79 28.10
CA LEU A 964 -22.75 6.71 27.60
C LEU A 964 -21.41 6.71 28.32
N THR A 965 -20.95 5.55 28.76
CA THR A 965 -19.61 5.36 29.36
C THR A 965 -18.81 4.36 28.52
N GLY A 966 -17.60 4.72 28.11
CA GLY A 966 -16.67 3.82 27.43
C GLY A 966 -15.54 3.36 28.36
N TYR A 967 -15.38 2.05 28.50
CA TYR A 967 -14.26 1.42 29.23
C TYR A 967 -13.30 0.81 28.21
N VAL A 968 -12.09 1.38 28.12
CA VAL A 968 -11.08 0.93 27.15
C VAL A 968 -10.14 -0.06 27.82
N ILE A 969 -10.24 -1.31 27.40
CA ILE A 969 -9.57 -2.44 28.02
C ILE A 969 -8.48 -2.92 27.08
N ALA A 970 -7.26 -2.94 27.57
CA ALA A 970 -6.09 -3.27 26.78
C ALA A 970 -5.30 -4.46 27.34
N VAL A 971 -4.55 -5.10 26.45
CA VAL A 971 -3.56 -6.14 26.73
C VAL A 971 -2.26 -5.74 26.06
N ASN A 972 -1.16 -5.66 26.83
CA ASN A 972 0.15 -5.34 26.25
C ASN A 972 0.73 -6.54 25.48
N ASP A 973 0.52 -7.75 26.00
CA ASP A 973 1.11 -8.98 25.49
C ASP A 973 0.00 -10.00 25.20
N PRO A 974 -0.42 -10.13 23.93
CA PRO A 974 -1.37 -11.16 23.53
C PRO A 974 -0.85 -12.57 23.82
N GLU A 975 -1.76 -13.49 24.17
CA GLU A 975 -1.45 -14.85 24.59
C GLU A 975 -2.16 -15.89 23.71
N GLU A 976 -1.60 -17.10 23.65
CA GLU A 976 -2.23 -18.26 23.00
C GLU A 976 -3.18 -19.03 23.95
N ASP A 977 -3.17 -18.65 25.24
CA ASP A 977 -4.09 -19.13 26.28
C ASP A 977 -4.74 -17.91 26.96
N GLY A 978 -6.05 -17.81 26.84
CA GLY A 978 -6.81 -16.64 27.32
C GLY A 978 -6.72 -16.44 28.83
N ARG A 979 -6.42 -17.49 29.59
CA ARG A 979 -6.27 -17.45 31.05
C ARG A 979 -4.99 -16.76 31.51
N LYS A 980 -4.02 -16.57 30.61
CA LYS A 980 -2.74 -15.90 30.89
C LYS A 980 -2.77 -14.40 30.57
N LEU A 981 -3.87 -13.92 29.99
CA LEU A 981 -4.02 -12.51 29.64
C LEU A 981 -3.97 -11.63 30.90
N THR A 982 -3.34 -10.46 30.76
CA THR A 982 -3.25 -9.45 31.81
C THR A 982 -3.95 -8.15 31.35
N PRO A 983 -5.29 -8.16 31.26
CA PRO A 983 -6.01 -7.00 30.79
C PRO A 983 -6.00 -5.88 31.83
N HIS A 984 -5.98 -4.64 31.36
CA HIS A 984 -5.96 -3.45 32.20
C HIS A 984 -6.70 -2.31 31.50
N VAL A 985 -7.22 -1.38 32.27
CA VAL A 985 -7.88 -0.19 31.74
C VAL A 985 -6.84 0.82 31.30
N VAL A 986 -6.99 1.39 30.10
CA VAL A 986 -6.11 2.45 29.58
C VAL A 986 -6.80 3.82 29.53
N ASP A 987 -8.13 3.83 29.40
CA ASP A 987 -8.95 5.03 29.40
C ASP A 987 -10.39 4.70 29.85
N VAL A 988 -11.05 5.67 30.48
CA VAL A 988 -12.49 5.63 30.78
C VAL A 988 -13.04 7.03 30.60
N PHE A 989 -14.13 7.16 29.85
CA PHE A 989 -14.78 8.44 29.62
C PHE A 989 -16.30 8.29 29.66
N ARG A 990 -16.98 9.37 30.04
CA ARG A 990 -18.44 9.42 30.11
C ARG A 990 -18.96 10.64 29.36
N LEU A 991 -19.83 10.40 28.40
CA LEU A 991 -20.55 11.44 27.68
C LEU A 991 -21.93 11.64 28.29
N ARG A 992 -22.32 12.91 28.43
CA ARG A 992 -23.65 13.32 28.91
C ARG A 992 -24.37 14.14 27.84
N PRO A 993 -25.70 14.21 27.85
CA PRO A 993 -26.42 15.12 26.96
C PRO A 993 -26.05 16.58 27.24
N LYS A 994 -25.94 17.41 26.20
CA LYS A 994 -25.55 18.81 26.35
C LYS A 994 -26.56 19.60 27.18
N GLY A 995 -26.09 20.27 28.23
CA GLY A 995 -26.91 21.14 29.09
C GLY A 995 -27.66 20.43 30.22
N THR A 996 -27.34 19.17 30.51
CA THR A 996 -27.86 18.43 31.68
C THR A 996 -27.00 18.58 32.93
#